data_AF-A0A9Q7EV01-F1
#
_entry.id   AF-A0A9Q7EV01-F1
#
_cell.length_a   1.000
_cell.length_b   1.000
_cell.length_c   1.000
_cell.angle_alpha   90.00
_cell.angle_beta   90.00
_cell.angle_gamma   90.00
#
_symmetry.space_group_name_H-M   'P 1'
#
loop_
_entity.id
_entity.type
_entity.pdbx_description
1 polymer ?
#
loop_
_entity_poly.entity_id
_entity_poly.type
_entity_poly.pdbx_seq_one_letter_code
_entity_poly.pdbx_strand_id
1 'polypeptide(L)'
;MSEKPRKCILTTVGTSSRNNLHKIITDGYDELLNNLYTEKAQHEISIIVKLIIDKGKLPDPAKILSETPSERMINAELQSLILWILNKTKGSKFESMNLVVILFPSKDPECILNAKISEIYIKLLDSSPYKSSFGINSIDCKIEDLDISVKSNALFSRGIDSLFKAFDEKRKDFHYSTYDFVINCTGGYKAVTAFSTLYGQIHQLPCIYTFESNDKDTLDLLPLPLSFALGQLDDEMALLRGLCSGDTLPLTKEQITFLPDWVRGLCSAEEDDSVRPLHLAQVLVDHYDRNRRKASGVGQGLLDEIRRRPGGEPLAAYIERRIANEWAELWLGDQIPETVEHSRRHSKRLMEIAANVFRSARPEDVEAVGLNDAKALALFVTAIYLHDIGHTALAFPVTPSGGGAFPLGLFPSSVREVHHLLSRDLILAEGEDLLPDDGSDLAPMLRELVPLVCAYHRGYTHLLKEQKTAQPKGAVSQVGKLLFGDEHFNETLRPLEEVLEAKKGKIAAWGLSIPKVLACAALLRVVDGCDVQADRTVDDVYLKARQKRTEKEGQALWQQLAFFDTKLPAELGNKLCELRDLIDSERIDSERIEDPLRVKDQAEAIKALTGDIYTAVFDDLIALKGSGDWAFINEDFEKIQALSLANCVAFKWEQFLHFRKHQAVGFVLPMPSADGKGVTIGIWPNNELRPDNAALEKVRESIQEELSGKEDDQARGKQRPGGVGDILESLGLKPEVMGERSDGR
;
A
#
# COMPACT_ATOMS: atom_id res chain seq x y z
N MET A 1 13.39 11.41 24.98
CA MET A 1 12.35 12.37 24.59
C MET A 1 12.60 12.69 23.13
N SER A 2 11.77 12.18 22.20
CA SER A 2 11.90 12.53 20.78
C SER A 2 11.52 13.99 20.58
N GLU A 3 12.31 14.75 19.81
CA GLU A 3 11.87 16.07 19.36
C GLU A 3 10.59 15.90 18.53
N LYS A 4 9.54 16.64 18.87
CA LYS A 4 8.27 16.59 18.14
C LYS A 4 8.46 17.12 16.72
N PRO A 5 7.73 16.58 15.72
CA PRO A 5 7.84 17.03 14.34
C PRO A 5 7.49 18.51 14.22
N ARG A 6 8.29 19.24 13.43
CA ARG A 6 8.10 20.67 13.13
C ARG A 6 7.33 20.79 11.81
N LYS A 7 6.34 21.66 11.69
CA LYS A 7 5.63 21.84 10.41
C LYS A 7 6.30 22.92 9.56
N CYS A 8 6.58 22.61 8.30
CA CYS A 8 7.16 23.54 7.34
C CYS A 8 6.08 24.02 6.35
N ILE A 9 5.86 25.33 6.28
CA ILE A 9 4.83 25.95 5.44
C ILE A 9 5.52 26.72 4.31
N LEU A 10 5.30 26.28 3.07
CA LEU A 10 5.86 26.91 1.87
C LEU A 10 4.82 27.84 1.25
N THR A 11 5.15 29.12 1.11
CA THR A 11 4.19 30.14 0.63
C THR A 11 4.80 30.99 -0.48
N THR A 12 4.16 31.02 -1.65
CA THR A 12 4.47 32.02 -2.69
C THR A 12 3.83 33.35 -2.33
N VAL A 13 4.57 34.45 -2.50
CA VAL A 13 4.10 35.79 -2.08
C VAL A 13 3.71 36.64 -3.29
N GLY A 14 2.46 37.11 -3.30
CA GLY A 14 1.91 37.96 -4.36
C GLY A 14 1.90 39.45 -4.01
N THR A 15 1.18 40.23 -4.82
CA THR A 15 0.95 41.67 -4.64
C THR A 15 -0.41 41.99 -3.99
N SER A 16 -1.03 41.00 -3.35
CA SER A 16 -2.41 41.03 -2.81
C SER A 16 -2.68 42.20 -1.84
N SER A 17 -1.65 42.71 -1.21
CA SER A 17 -1.69 43.82 -0.25
C SER A 17 -1.55 45.21 -0.89
N ARG A 18 -1.23 45.34 -2.19
CA ARG A 18 -0.87 46.64 -2.81
C ARG A 18 -1.90 47.72 -2.53
N ASN A 19 -3.18 47.40 -2.74
CA ASN A 19 -4.30 48.31 -2.50
C ASN A 19 -4.53 48.60 -1.00
N ASN A 20 -4.15 47.68 -0.10
CA ASN A 20 -4.28 47.86 1.34
C ASN A 20 -3.12 48.68 1.90
N LEU A 21 -1.88 48.39 1.49
CA LEU A 21 -0.67 49.10 1.89
C LEU A 21 -0.64 50.52 1.36
N HIS A 22 -0.98 50.73 0.09
CA HIS A 22 -1.04 52.07 -0.50
C HIS A 22 -2.11 52.96 0.16
N LYS A 23 -3.19 52.38 0.70
CA LYS A 23 -4.18 53.12 1.50
C LYS A 23 -3.65 53.52 2.88
N ILE A 24 -2.69 52.77 3.42
CA ILE A 24 -2.19 52.96 4.80
C ILE A 24 -0.90 53.80 4.82
N ILE A 25 -0.05 53.69 3.79
CA ILE A 25 1.26 54.35 3.65
C ILE A 25 1.14 55.43 2.57
N THR A 26 0.34 56.47 2.83
CA THR A 26 -0.05 57.46 1.80
C THR A 26 1.09 58.41 1.40
N ASP A 27 2.07 58.65 2.27
CA ASP A 27 3.29 59.41 1.99
C ASP A 27 4.52 58.48 2.09
N GLY A 28 5.39 58.47 1.06
CA GLY A 28 6.67 57.75 1.09
C GLY A 28 6.65 56.27 0.68
N TYR A 29 5.52 55.70 0.23
CA TYR A 29 5.45 54.31 -0.24
C TYR A 29 6.42 54.01 -1.40
N ASP A 30 6.49 54.90 -2.38
CA ASP A 30 7.42 54.76 -3.51
C ASP A 30 8.89 54.92 -3.08
N GLU A 31 9.17 55.79 -2.10
CA GLU A 31 10.51 55.95 -1.52
C GLU A 31 10.93 54.69 -0.72
N LEU A 32 9.99 54.07 -0.02
CA LEU A 32 10.19 52.80 0.68
C LEU A 32 10.47 51.66 -0.30
N LEU A 33 9.68 51.56 -1.39
CA LEU A 33 9.87 50.56 -2.45
C LEU A 33 11.25 50.70 -3.12
N ASN A 34 11.69 51.92 -3.38
CA ASN A 34 13.00 52.20 -4.00
C ASN A 34 14.19 51.90 -3.09
N ASN A 35 14.00 51.87 -1.76
CA ASN A 35 15.07 51.68 -0.76
C ASN A 35 14.99 50.34 -0.01
N LEU A 36 14.15 49.39 -0.46
CA LEU A 36 13.80 48.14 0.24
C LEU A 36 14.97 47.30 0.76
N TYR A 37 16.15 47.39 0.15
CA TYR A 37 17.32 46.57 0.48
C TYR A 37 18.28 47.22 1.48
N THR A 38 17.98 48.43 1.98
CA THR A 38 18.82 49.13 2.97
C THR A 38 18.43 48.73 4.41
N GLU A 39 19.40 48.73 5.35
CA GLU A 39 19.12 48.53 6.78
C GLU A 39 18.13 49.60 7.32
N LYS A 40 18.24 50.82 6.80
CA LYS A 40 17.33 51.93 7.09
C LYS A 40 15.87 51.56 6.73
N ALA A 41 15.65 50.99 5.55
CA ALA A 41 14.32 50.55 5.14
C ALA A 41 13.78 49.39 5.99
N GLN A 42 14.62 48.47 6.49
CA GLN A 42 14.13 47.41 7.39
C GLN A 42 13.62 47.98 8.72
N HIS A 43 14.33 48.95 9.29
CA HIS A 43 13.88 49.65 10.50
C HIS A 43 12.57 50.42 10.25
N GLU A 44 12.46 51.10 9.12
CA GLU A 44 11.25 51.82 8.70
C GLU A 44 10.07 50.86 8.49
N ILE A 45 10.26 49.70 7.86
CA ILE A 45 9.20 48.68 7.70
C ILE A 45 8.73 48.16 9.07
N SER A 46 9.63 47.94 10.03
CA SER A 46 9.25 47.52 11.39
C SER A 46 8.41 48.58 12.12
N ILE A 47 8.77 49.85 11.99
CA ILE A 47 7.99 50.98 12.51
C ILE A 47 6.62 51.03 11.83
N ILE A 48 6.57 50.88 10.50
CA ILE A 48 5.34 50.86 9.73
C ILE A 48 4.44 49.72 10.21
N VAL A 49 4.93 48.49 10.36
CA VAL A 49 4.12 47.36 10.86
C VAL A 49 3.55 47.65 12.25
N LYS A 50 4.34 48.20 13.17
CA LYS A 50 3.85 48.61 14.49
C LYS A 50 2.78 49.70 14.40
N LEU A 51 2.99 50.73 13.59
CA LEU A 51 2.02 51.79 13.35
C LEU A 51 0.71 51.27 12.74
N ILE A 52 0.79 50.26 11.86
CA ILE A 52 -0.40 49.61 11.27
C ILE A 52 -1.18 48.86 12.35
N ILE A 53 -0.49 48.15 13.26
CA ILE A 53 -1.11 47.46 14.41
C ILE A 53 -1.76 48.50 15.36
N ASP A 54 -1.02 49.53 15.74
CA ASP A 54 -1.47 50.57 16.69
C ASP A 54 -2.68 51.36 16.16
N LYS A 55 -2.76 51.56 14.83
CA LYS A 55 -3.91 52.19 14.16
C LYS A 55 -5.11 51.25 13.98
N GLY A 56 -5.05 50.02 14.48
CA GLY A 56 -6.11 49.02 14.32
C GLY A 56 -6.35 48.61 12.86
N LYS A 57 -5.31 48.68 12.02
CA LYS A 57 -5.37 48.28 10.59
C LYS A 57 -4.84 46.87 10.37
N LEU A 58 -4.19 46.29 11.37
CA LEU A 58 -3.80 44.91 11.45
C LEU A 58 -4.17 44.43 12.86
N PRO A 59 -4.86 43.29 12.99
CA PRO A 59 -5.25 42.83 14.31
C PRO A 59 -4.02 42.49 15.15
N ASP A 60 -4.07 42.85 16.43
CA ASP A 60 -2.99 42.62 17.38
C ASP A 60 -2.72 41.11 17.50
N PRO A 61 -1.49 40.63 17.28
CA PRO A 61 -1.12 39.23 17.45
C PRO A 61 -1.57 38.64 18.80
N ALA A 62 -1.63 39.45 19.86
CA ALA A 62 -2.11 39.02 21.18
C ALA A 62 -3.64 38.81 21.24
N LYS A 63 -4.42 39.53 20.41
CA LYS A 63 -5.89 39.43 20.35
C LYS A 63 -6.39 38.37 19.37
N ILE A 64 -5.69 38.16 18.24
CA ILE A 64 -6.01 37.09 17.27
C ILE A 64 -5.95 35.71 17.92
N LEU A 65 -5.00 35.53 18.83
CA LEU A 65 -4.87 34.35 19.66
C LEU A 65 -5.80 34.39 20.89
N SER A 66 -6.93 35.10 20.84
CA SER A 66 -7.95 35.03 21.89
C SER A 66 -9.38 34.95 21.33
N GLU A 67 -9.59 35.37 20.08
CA GLU A 67 -10.89 35.40 19.41
C GLU A 67 -10.73 34.92 17.96
N THR A 68 -11.76 34.33 17.35
CA THR A 68 -11.70 34.01 15.90
C THR A 68 -11.56 35.33 15.13
N PRO A 69 -10.58 35.48 14.21
CA PRO A 69 -10.32 36.76 13.56
C PRO A 69 -11.59 37.27 12.87
N SER A 70 -12.13 38.37 13.38
CA SER A 70 -13.27 39.08 12.82
C SER A 70 -12.84 40.09 11.74
N GLU A 71 -11.54 40.36 11.64
CA GLU A 71 -10.93 41.36 10.76
C GLU A 71 -9.98 40.72 9.74
N ARG A 72 -9.99 41.26 8.52
CA ARG A 72 -9.17 40.82 7.38
C ARG A 72 -7.71 41.24 7.58
N MET A 73 -6.77 40.30 7.44
CA MET A 73 -5.32 40.57 7.47
C MET A 73 -4.86 41.41 6.26
N ILE A 74 -3.68 42.01 6.38
CA ILE A 74 -3.09 42.90 5.37
C ILE A 74 -2.76 42.21 4.04
N ASN A 75 -2.45 40.92 4.10
CA ASN A 75 -2.20 40.06 2.95
C ASN A 75 -2.85 38.69 3.14
N ALA A 76 -3.05 37.99 2.02
CA ALA A 76 -3.78 36.73 1.98
C ALA A 76 -2.94 35.56 2.55
N GLU A 77 -1.62 35.67 2.46
CA GLU A 77 -0.64 34.72 2.95
C GLU A 77 -0.74 34.57 4.48
N LEU A 78 -0.73 35.68 5.22
CA LEU A 78 -0.91 35.70 6.67
C LEU A 78 -2.32 35.28 7.12
N GLN A 79 -3.36 35.71 6.40
CA GLN A 79 -4.74 35.31 6.70
C GLN A 79 -4.85 33.78 6.72
N SER A 80 -4.32 33.14 5.68
CA SER A 80 -4.44 31.69 5.49
C SER A 80 -3.65 30.92 6.55
N LEU A 81 -2.43 31.38 6.84
CA LEU A 81 -1.58 30.80 7.88
C LEU A 81 -2.28 30.83 9.24
N ILE A 82 -2.81 31.98 9.64
CA ILE A 82 -3.45 32.17 10.95
C ILE A 82 -4.72 31.33 11.06
N LEU A 83 -5.60 31.39 10.06
CA LEU A 83 -6.83 30.61 10.08
C LEU A 83 -6.54 29.11 10.12
N TRP A 84 -5.52 28.65 9.40
CA TRP A 84 -5.12 27.25 9.41
C TRP A 84 -4.61 26.83 10.80
N ILE A 85 -3.77 27.64 11.44
CA ILE A 85 -3.31 27.43 12.82
C ILE A 85 -4.53 27.34 13.77
N LEU A 86 -5.48 28.27 13.65
CA LEU A 86 -6.68 28.31 14.49
C LEU A 86 -7.58 27.09 14.27
N ASN A 87 -7.76 26.66 13.02
CA ASN A 87 -8.60 25.51 12.70
C ASN A 87 -7.97 24.19 13.16
N LYS A 88 -6.65 24.05 13.06
CA LYS A 88 -5.95 22.87 13.59
C LYS A 88 -5.90 22.85 15.12
N THR A 89 -6.16 23.96 15.81
CA THR A 89 -6.11 24.04 17.28
C THR A 89 -7.50 24.00 17.94
N LYS A 90 -8.59 24.10 17.17
CA LYS A 90 -9.97 23.92 17.63
C LYS A 90 -10.28 22.42 17.86
N GLY A 91 -9.91 21.90 19.02
CA GLY A 91 -10.25 20.55 19.47
C GLY A 91 -9.37 20.12 20.64
N SER A 92 -9.97 19.84 21.78
CA SER A 92 -9.29 19.54 23.04
C SER A 92 -8.50 18.21 22.98
N LYS A 93 -7.24 18.27 22.54
CA LYS A 93 -6.07 17.39 22.81
C LYS A 93 -5.01 17.59 21.72
N PHE A 94 -4.53 18.81 21.51
CA PHE A 94 -3.47 19.03 20.52
C PHE A 94 -2.07 18.95 21.13
N GLU A 95 -1.18 18.24 20.45
CA GLU A 95 0.24 18.25 20.74
C GLU A 95 0.84 19.58 20.30
N SER A 96 1.70 20.14 21.14
CA SER A 96 2.44 21.37 20.86
C SER A 96 3.25 21.30 19.54
N MET A 97 3.09 22.27 18.65
CA MET A 97 3.71 22.37 17.31
C MET A 97 4.88 23.37 17.28
N ASN A 98 5.91 23.06 16.49
CA ASN A 98 6.94 24.01 16.06
C ASN A 98 6.70 24.32 14.58
N LEU A 99 6.71 25.58 14.18
CA LEU A 99 6.39 26.00 12.81
C LEU A 99 7.61 26.66 12.15
N VAL A 100 7.84 26.38 10.87
CA VAL A 100 8.80 27.09 10.02
C VAL A 100 8.09 27.56 8.77
N VAL A 101 7.97 28.88 8.58
CA VAL A 101 7.30 29.49 7.42
C VAL A 101 8.35 29.99 6.45
N ILE A 102 8.34 29.46 5.22
CA ILE A 102 9.23 29.91 4.15
C ILE A 102 8.42 30.70 3.12
N LEU A 103 8.80 31.95 2.92
CA LEU A 103 8.17 32.89 2.02
C LEU A 103 9.03 33.03 0.76
N PHE A 104 8.42 32.81 -0.40
CA PHE A 104 9.06 32.92 -1.71
C PHE A 104 8.46 34.10 -2.49
N PRO A 105 8.99 35.33 -2.31
CA PRO A 105 8.58 36.48 -3.11
C PRO A 105 9.13 36.39 -4.53
N SER A 106 8.37 36.93 -5.48
CA SER A 106 8.89 37.24 -6.82
C SER A 106 9.88 38.41 -6.74
N LYS A 107 10.70 38.61 -7.80
CA LYS A 107 11.63 39.75 -7.91
C LYS A 107 10.93 41.13 -7.98
N ASP A 108 9.60 41.17 -7.96
CA ASP A 108 8.85 42.41 -7.85
C ASP A 108 9.06 43.05 -6.45
N PRO A 109 9.50 44.32 -6.37
CA PRO A 109 9.63 45.06 -5.11
C PRO A 109 8.41 44.95 -4.18
N GLU A 110 7.19 44.91 -4.74
CA GLU A 110 5.96 44.79 -3.95
C GLU A 110 5.82 43.42 -3.26
N CYS A 111 6.21 42.34 -3.95
CA CYS A 111 6.22 41.00 -3.38
C CYS A 111 7.23 40.88 -2.22
N ILE A 112 8.40 41.51 -2.38
CA ILE A 112 9.46 41.49 -1.36
C ILE A 112 9.03 42.28 -0.12
N LEU A 113 8.40 43.45 -0.31
CA LEU A 113 7.82 44.21 0.79
C LEU A 113 6.78 43.38 1.56
N ASN A 114 5.93 42.63 0.85
CA ASN A 114 4.94 41.74 1.48
C ASN A 114 5.54 40.60 2.27
N ALA A 115 6.60 39.99 1.76
CA ALA A 115 7.32 38.95 2.48
C ALA A 115 7.91 39.51 3.78
N LYS A 116 8.54 40.69 3.73
CA LYS A 116 9.11 41.37 4.92
C LYS A 116 8.06 41.74 5.96
N ILE A 117 6.91 42.26 5.54
CA ILE A 117 5.79 42.57 6.45
C ILE A 117 5.29 41.29 7.13
N SER A 118 5.16 40.20 6.37
CA SER A 118 4.74 38.90 6.90
C SER A 118 5.73 38.34 7.91
N GLU A 119 7.03 38.41 7.61
CA GLU A 119 8.09 37.96 8.49
C GLU A 119 8.08 38.73 9.83
N ILE A 120 7.95 40.06 9.80
CA ILE A 120 7.87 40.88 11.01
C ILE A 120 6.63 40.51 11.83
N TYR A 121 5.49 40.32 11.17
CA TYR A 121 4.26 39.93 11.86
C TYR A 121 4.38 38.54 12.53
N ILE A 122 4.96 37.58 11.83
CA ILE A 122 5.20 36.23 12.37
C ILE A 122 6.16 36.28 13.56
N LYS A 123 7.22 37.11 13.52
CA LYS A 123 8.12 37.33 14.66
C LYS A 123 7.38 37.91 15.87
N LEU A 124 6.44 38.84 15.65
CA LEU A 124 5.58 39.36 16.72
C LEU A 124 4.65 38.27 17.28
N LEU A 125 4.09 37.42 16.42
CA LEU A 125 3.27 36.28 16.81
C LEU A 125 4.06 35.27 17.67
N ASP A 126 5.32 34.96 17.30
CA ASP A 126 6.18 34.07 18.10
C ASP A 126 6.57 34.69 19.46
N SER A 127 6.66 36.01 19.55
CA SER A 127 6.91 36.69 20.82
C SER A 127 5.67 36.82 21.72
N SER A 128 4.49 36.42 21.23
CA SER A 128 3.22 36.58 21.96
C SER A 128 3.12 35.63 23.17
N PRO A 129 2.68 36.11 24.34
CA PRO A 129 2.50 35.28 25.53
C PRO A 129 1.38 34.24 25.37
N TYR A 130 0.51 34.39 24.36
CA TYR A 130 -0.63 33.51 24.12
C TYR A 130 -0.33 32.34 23.18
N LYS A 131 0.86 32.25 22.57
CA LYS A 131 1.18 31.19 21.60
C LYS A 131 1.02 29.77 22.16
N SER A 132 1.37 29.58 23.43
CA SER A 132 1.23 28.30 24.13
C SER A 132 -0.22 27.86 24.29
N SER A 133 -1.16 28.80 24.39
CA SER A 133 -2.60 28.53 24.47
C SER A 133 -3.17 27.96 23.16
N PHE A 134 -2.44 28.11 22.04
CA PHE A 134 -2.75 27.51 20.73
C PHE A 134 -1.86 26.31 20.44
N GLY A 135 -1.18 25.79 21.46
CA GLY A 135 -0.27 24.66 21.27
C GLY A 135 0.88 24.99 20.31
N ILE A 136 1.36 26.24 20.25
CA ILE A 136 2.53 26.61 19.44
C ILE A 136 3.71 26.85 20.38
N ASN A 137 4.80 26.10 20.17
CA ASN A 137 6.04 26.25 20.93
C ASN A 137 6.96 27.32 20.32
N SER A 138 7.10 27.29 19.00
CA SER A 138 7.93 28.24 18.24
C SER A 138 7.40 28.44 16.82
N ILE A 139 7.60 29.64 16.28
CA ILE A 139 7.38 29.95 14.86
C ILE A 139 8.63 30.66 14.33
N ASP A 140 9.31 30.03 13.37
CA ASP A 140 10.39 30.64 12.60
C ASP A 140 9.88 31.10 11.23
N CYS A 141 10.44 32.16 10.68
CA CYS A 141 10.09 32.66 9.35
C CYS A 141 11.35 33.02 8.56
N LYS A 142 11.41 32.54 7.31
CA LYS A 142 12.51 32.79 6.38
C LYS A 142 11.96 33.31 5.06
N ILE A 143 12.70 34.24 4.46
CA ILE A 143 12.45 34.73 3.10
C ILE A 143 13.55 34.18 2.20
N GLU A 144 13.15 33.52 1.12
CA GLU A 144 14.07 32.98 0.12
C GLU A 144 13.69 33.49 -1.27
N ASP A 145 14.67 34.10 -1.95
CA ASP A 145 14.43 34.69 -3.26
C ASP A 145 14.35 33.59 -4.34
N LEU A 146 13.31 33.65 -5.17
CA LEU A 146 13.19 32.82 -6.38
C LEU A 146 13.20 33.70 -7.63
N ASP A 147 13.71 33.15 -8.73
CA ASP A 147 13.65 33.81 -10.03
C ASP A 147 12.28 33.70 -10.71
N ILE A 148 11.22 33.99 -9.95
CA ILE A 148 9.85 33.96 -10.45
C ILE A 148 9.56 35.30 -11.13
N SER A 149 9.31 35.24 -12.45
CA SER A 149 8.93 36.40 -13.25
C SER A 149 7.88 36.02 -14.29
N VAL A 150 6.76 36.75 -14.31
CA VAL A 150 5.64 36.54 -15.24
C VAL A 150 5.71 37.47 -16.47
N LYS A 151 6.89 38.01 -16.78
CA LYS A 151 7.09 39.03 -17.83
C LYS A 151 7.24 38.46 -19.25
N SER A 152 7.67 37.21 -19.38
CA SER A 152 7.84 36.52 -20.67
C SER A 152 7.73 35.00 -20.48
N ASN A 153 7.52 34.26 -21.58
CA ASN A 153 7.44 32.80 -21.55
C ASN A 153 8.71 32.16 -20.97
N ALA A 154 9.89 32.55 -21.47
CA ALA A 154 11.17 32.01 -20.99
C ALA A 154 11.45 32.33 -19.51
N LEU A 155 11.09 33.53 -19.04
CA LEU A 155 11.22 33.90 -17.63
C LEU A 155 10.22 33.14 -16.74
N PHE A 156 9.01 32.91 -17.25
CA PHE A 156 8.00 32.14 -16.53
C PHE A 156 8.43 30.68 -16.36
N SER A 157 8.88 30.01 -17.43
CA SER A 157 9.34 28.62 -17.35
C SER A 157 10.53 28.44 -16.40
N ARG A 158 11.52 29.35 -16.42
CA ARG A 158 12.63 29.34 -15.45
C ARG A 158 12.17 29.60 -14.01
N GLY A 159 11.16 30.44 -13.83
CA GLY A 159 10.54 30.69 -12.52
C GLY A 159 9.85 29.46 -11.95
N ILE A 160 9.11 28.70 -12.78
CA ILE A 160 8.49 27.43 -12.36
C ILE A 160 9.57 26.38 -12.05
N ASP A 161 10.63 26.29 -12.86
CA ASP A 161 11.74 25.38 -12.61
C ASP A 161 12.45 25.68 -11.27
N SER A 162 12.72 26.97 -11.01
CA SER A 162 13.31 27.44 -9.76
C SER A 162 12.42 27.12 -8.55
N LEU A 163 11.10 27.23 -8.70
CA LEU A 163 10.12 26.90 -7.66
C LEU A 163 10.16 25.40 -7.33
N PHE A 164 10.10 24.53 -8.33
CA PHE A 164 10.17 23.08 -8.15
C PHE A 164 11.49 22.68 -7.48
N LYS A 165 12.61 23.21 -7.99
CA LYS A 165 13.94 22.97 -7.41
C LYS A 165 13.99 23.37 -5.93
N ALA A 166 13.51 24.57 -5.58
CA ALA A 166 13.50 25.03 -4.20
C ALA A 166 12.64 24.13 -3.31
N PHE A 167 11.46 23.71 -3.78
CA PHE A 167 10.60 22.81 -3.02
C PHE A 167 11.23 21.42 -2.83
N ASP A 168 11.93 20.90 -3.83
CA ASP A 168 12.66 19.63 -3.74
C ASP A 168 13.85 19.72 -2.78
N GLU A 169 14.61 20.81 -2.81
CA GLU A 169 15.70 21.08 -1.87
C GLU A 169 15.19 21.12 -0.43
N LYS A 170 14.08 21.82 -0.15
CA LYS A 170 13.49 21.81 1.20
C LYS A 170 13.08 20.42 1.65
N ARG A 171 12.46 19.63 0.78
CA ARG A 171 12.09 18.26 1.12
C ARG A 171 13.28 17.35 1.38
N LYS A 172 14.45 17.63 0.79
CA LYS A 172 15.70 16.91 1.08
C LYS A 172 16.32 17.37 2.40
N ASP A 173 16.36 18.67 2.64
CA ASP A 173 16.98 19.27 3.83
C ASP A 173 16.21 18.95 5.12
N PHE A 174 14.90 18.75 5.03
CA PHE A 174 14.05 18.37 6.15
C PHE A 174 13.57 16.92 6.00
N HIS A 175 14.22 16.00 6.73
CA HIS A 175 13.79 14.60 6.80
C HIS A 175 12.31 14.48 7.23
N TYR A 176 11.53 13.62 6.55
CA TYR A 176 10.11 13.34 6.84
C TYR A 176 9.83 12.97 8.30
N SER A 177 10.79 12.36 9.00
CA SER A 177 10.67 12.02 10.42
C SER A 177 10.64 13.24 11.35
N THR A 178 11.02 14.41 10.83
CA THR A 178 11.21 15.63 11.61
C THR A 178 10.30 16.77 11.14
N TYR A 179 9.83 16.76 9.89
CA TYR A 179 8.94 17.82 9.39
C TYR A 179 7.73 17.35 8.57
N ASP A 180 6.56 17.95 8.85
CA ASP A 180 5.36 17.88 8.00
C ASP A 180 5.31 19.10 7.08
N PHE A 181 5.25 18.89 5.76
CA PHE A 181 5.16 19.99 4.78
C PHE A 181 3.73 20.38 4.47
N VAL A 182 3.49 21.69 4.29
CA VAL A 182 2.21 22.26 3.87
C VAL A 182 2.45 23.34 2.81
N ILE A 183 1.69 23.31 1.71
CA ILE A 183 1.76 24.32 0.66
C ILE A 183 0.62 25.34 0.87
N ASN A 184 0.98 26.60 1.08
CA ASN A 184 0.00 27.70 1.12
C ASN A 184 -0.27 28.22 -0.29
N CYS A 185 -1.46 27.90 -0.79
CA CYS A 185 -1.90 28.21 -2.16
C CYS A 185 -2.75 29.48 -2.23
N THR A 186 -2.83 30.29 -1.17
CA THR A 186 -3.67 31.50 -1.20
C THR A 186 -2.97 32.69 -1.86
N GLY A 187 -1.66 32.84 -1.62
CA GLY A 187 -0.85 33.95 -2.12
C GLY A 187 -0.14 33.66 -3.45
N GLY A 188 0.27 34.74 -4.13
CA GLY A 188 1.06 34.65 -5.37
C GLY A 188 0.27 34.89 -6.66
N TYR A 189 0.99 34.84 -7.79
CA TYR A 189 0.39 34.89 -9.11
C TYR A 189 -0.40 33.61 -9.38
N LYS A 190 -1.67 33.73 -9.80
CA LYS A 190 -2.58 32.58 -10.03
C LYS A 190 -1.95 31.41 -10.78
N ALA A 191 -1.21 31.69 -11.86
CA ALA A 191 -0.53 30.67 -12.65
C ALA A 191 0.60 29.95 -11.87
N VAL A 192 1.40 30.70 -11.10
CA VAL A 192 2.47 30.14 -10.26
C VAL A 192 1.86 29.31 -9.12
N THR A 193 0.82 29.83 -8.47
CA THR A 193 0.08 29.13 -7.42
C THR A 193 -0.50 27.80 -7.92
N ALA A 194 -1.01 27.74 -9.16
CA ALA A 194 -1.48 26.49 -9.76
C ALA A 194 -0.37 25.43 -9.87
N PHE A 195 0.87 25.83 -10.20
CA PHE A 195 2.03 24.95 -10.19
C PHE A 195 2.45 24.54 -8.77
N SER A 196 2.37 25.44 -7.78
CA SER A 196 2.57 25.09 -6.36
C SER A 196 1.56 24.04 -5.89
N THR A 197 0.28 24.21 -6.25
CA THR A 197 -0.78 23.24 -5.94
C THR A 197 -0.51 21.91 -6.65
N LEU A 198 -0.17 21.93 -7.95
CA LEU A 198 0.15 20.71 -8.69
C LEU A 198 1.33 19.96 -8.06
N TYR A 199 2.39 20.67 -7.68
CA TYR A 199 3.51 20.09 -6.95
C TYR A 199 3.04 19.42 -5.64
N GLY A 200 2.22 20.13 -4.86
CA GLY A 200 1.63 19.59 -3.64
C GLY A 200 0.83 18.32 -3.90
N GLN A 201 0.00 18.28 -4.95
CA GLN A 201 -0.81 17.11 -5.31
C GLN A 201 0.05 15.92 -5.77
N ILE A 202 1.03 16.15 -6.65
CA ILE A 202 1.97 15.10 -7.14
C ILE A 202 2.76 14.46 -5.99
N HIS A 203 3.04 15.25 -4.95
CA HIS A 203 3.80 14.80 -3.79
C HIS A 203 2.93 14.51 -2.56
N GLN A 204 1.60 14.48 -2.72
CA GLN A 204 0.63 14.21 -1.66
C GLN A 204 0.81 15.10 -0.41
N LEU A 205 1.21 16.35 -0.63
CA LEU A 205 1.38 17.36 0.41
C LEU A 205 0.06 18.11 0.65
N PRO A 206 -0.31 18.36 1.92
CA PRO A 206 -1.43 19.24 2.26
C PRO A 206 -1.29 20.60 1.58
N CYS A 207 -2.37 21.04 0.93
CA CYS A 207 -2.44 22.35 0.28
C CYS A 207 -3.58 23.14 0.91
N ILE A 208 -3.29 24.37 1.39
CA ILE A 208 -4.27 25.21 2.08
C ILE A 208 -4.66 26.40 1.21
N TYR A 209 -5.93 26.80 1.29
CA TYR A 209 -6.48 27.95 0.56
C TYR A 209 -7.51 28.71 1.41
N THR A 210 -7.55 30.03 1.29
CA THR A 210 -8.57 30.90 1.90
C THR A 210 -9.31 31.70 0.83
N PHE A 211 -10.64 31.72 0.91
CA PHE A 211 -11.48 32.46 -0.03
C PHE A 211 -11.43 33.96 0.23
N GLU A 212 -11.28 34.76 -0.83
CA GLU A 212 -11.28 36.23 -0.73
C GLU A 212 -12.62 36.83 -0.24
N SER A 213 -13.73 36.13 -0.51
CA SER A 213 -15.10 36.57 -0.17
C SER A 213 -15.64 36.00 1.14
N ASN A 214 -14.97 34.98 1.71
CA ASN A 214 -15.31 34.38 3.00
C ASN A 214 -14.02 34.23 3.80
N ASP A 215 -13.61 35.32 4.43
CA ASP A 215 -12.36 35.54 5.14
C ASP A 215 -12.24 34.79 6.48
N LYS A 216 -13.20 33.90 6.78
CA LYS A 216 -13.31 33.18 8.05
C LYS A 216 -13.05 31.68 7.95
N ASP A 217 -12.78 31.17 6.74
CA ASP A 217 -12.63 29.73 6.51
C ASP A 217 -11.38 29.40 5.70
N THR A 218 -10.75 28.27 6.05
CA THR A 218 -9.64 27.69 5.28
C THR A 218 -10.05 26.35 4.74
N LEU A 219 -9.86 26.17 3.45
CA LEU A 219 -10.04 24.90 2.77
C LEU A 219 -8.70 24.16 2.72
N ASP A 220 -8.66 22.95 3.26
CA ASP A 220 -7.67 21.96 2.85
C ASP A 220 -8.12 21.48 1.45
N LEU A 221 -7.32 21.77 0.41
CA LEU A 221 -7.63 21.35 -0.96
C LEU A 221 -7.70 19.82 -1.04
N LEU A 222 -8.58 19.33 -1.92
CA LEU A 222 -8.79 17.89 -2.09
C LEU A 222 -7.45 17.20 -2.44
N PRO A 223 -6.99 16.20 -1.67
CA PRO A 223 -5.77 15.46 -1.98
C PRO A 223 -6.08 14.39 -3.04
N LEU A 224 -5.93 14.76 -4.31
CA LEU A 224 -6.09 13.84 -5.43
C LEU A 224 -4.83 12.97 -5.57
N PRO A 225 -4.96 11.67 -5.89
CA PRO A 225 -3.82 10.78 -6.12
C PRO A 225 -3.20 11.03 -7.49
N LEU A 226 -2.64 12.22 -7.69
CA LEU A 226 -1.97 12.60 -8.93
C LEU A 226 -0.51 12.14 -8.92
N SER A 227 -0.03 11.70 -10.08
CA SER A 227 1.39 11.44 -10.33
C SER A 227 1.71 11.74 -11.80
N PHE A 228 2.99 11.69 -12.17
CA PHE A 228 3.35 11.83 -13.58
C PHE A 228 2.89 10.59 -14.37
N ALA A 229 2.39 10.82 -15.59
CA ALA A 229 1.87 9.76 -16.44
C ALA A 229 3.01 8.87 -16.95
N LEU A 230 3.30 7.78 -16.22
CA LEU A 230 4.43 6.88 -16.53
C LEU A 230 4.41 6.34 -17.96
N GLY A 231 3.23 6.06 -18.53
CA GLY A 231 3.11 5.62 -19.93
C GLY A 231 3.59 6.68 -20.93
N GLN A 232 3.20 7.94 -20.75
CA GLN A 232 3.68 9.04 -21.60
C GLN A 232 5.18 9.32 -21.40
N LEU A 233 5.68 9.11 -20.18
CA LEU A 233 7.11 9.20 -19.91
C LEU A 233 7.89 8.05 -20.57
N ASP A 234 7.33 6.83 -20.61
CA ASP A 234 7.93 5.64 -21.24
C ASP A 234 8.15 5.87 -22.74
N ASP A 235 7.15 6.43 -23.43
CA ASP A 235 7.18 6.74 -24.86
C ASP A 235 8.37 7.67 -25.24
N GLU A 236 8.74 8.60 -24.36
CA GLU A 236 9.74 9.65 -24.64
C GLU A 236 11.00 9.55 -23.75
N MET A 237 11.18 8.47 -23.00
CA MET A 237 12.23 8.38 -21.97
C MET A 237 13.65 8.47 -22.54
N ALA A 238 13.86 7.89 -23.73
CA ALA A 238 15.15 7.98 -24.41
C ALA A 238 15.52 9.43 -24.74
N LEU A 239 14.54 10.23 -25.19
CA LEU A 239 14.71 11.65 -25.46
C LEU A 239 14.98 12.42 -24.16
N LEU A 240 14.19 12.20 -23.11
CA LEU A 240 14.38 12.87 -21.81
C LEU A 240 15.78 12.62 -21.22
N ARG A 241 16.28 11.38 -21.26
CA ARG A 241 17.65 11.07 -20.83
C ARG A 241 18.71 11.76 -21.69
N GLY A 242 18.46 11.85 -23.00
CA GLY A 242 19.30 12.61 -23.91
C GLY A 242 19.39 14.08 -23.51
N LEU A 243 18.25 14.70 -23.14
CA LEU A 243 18.22 16.08 -22.65
C LEU A 243 19.01 16.26 -21.35
N CYS A 244 19.00 15.28 -20.46
CA CYS A 244 19.71 15.32 -19.18
C CYS A 244 21.21 14.97 -19.27
N SER A 245 21.74 14.60 -20.43
CA SER A 245 23.11 14.09 -20.58
C SER A 245 24.22 15.17 -20.52
N GLY A 246 23.86 16.45 -20.49
CA GLY A 246 24.79 17.57 -20.35
C GLY A 246 24.09 18.91 -20.06
N ASP A 247 24.87 19.92 -19.66
CA ASP A 247 24.36 21.25 -19.28
C ASP A 247 23.82 22.07 -20.46
N THR A 248 24.24 21.73 -21.68
CA THR A 248 23.81 22.36 -22.93
C THR A 248 23.45 21.28 -23.95
N LEU A 249 22.36 21.50 -24.67
CA LEU A 249 21.88 20.59 -25.70
C LEU A 249 22.56 20.90 -27.03
N PRO A 250 22.87 19.89 -27.86
CA PRO A 250 23.33 20.09 -29.23
C PRO A 250 22.17 20.47 -30.17
N LEU A 251 21.30 21.37 -29.72
CA LEU A 251 20.13 21.88 -30.43
C LEU A 251 20.20 23.40 -30.47
N THR A 252 19.85 23.97 -31.61
CA THR A 252 19.56 25.42 -31.74
C THR A 252 18.13 25.72 -31.31
N LYS A 253 17.82 26.99 -31.08
CA LYS A 253 16.47 27.45 -30.73
C LYS A 253 15.40 27.05 -31.75
N GLU A 254 15.73 27.03 -33.04
CA GLU A 254 14.83 26.58 -34.10
C GLU A 254 14.59 25.08 -34.02
N GLN A 255 15.62 24.29 -33.70
CA GLN A 255 15.53 22.84 -33.66
C GLN A 255 14.71 22.31 -32.47
N ILE A 256 14.55 23.07 -31.38
CA ILE A 256 13.64 22.70 -30.27
C ILE A 256 12.19 22.54 -30.76
N THR A 257 11.82 23.19 -31.85
CA THR A 257 10.46 23.08 -32.42
C THR A 257 10.13 21.68 -32.96
N PHE A 258 11.13 20.84 -33.22
CA PHE A 258 10.93 19.45 -33.62
C PHE A 258 10.68 18.49 -32.44
N LEU A 259 10.89 18.95 -31.20
CA LEU A 259 10.58 18.15 -30.02
C LEU A 259 9.05 18.10 -29.79
N PRO A 260 8.54 17.01 -29.18
CA PRO A 260 7.16 16.95 -28.70
C PRO A 260 6.83 18.17 -27.82
N ASP A 261 5.61 18.70 -27.93
CA ASP A 261 5.27 20.00 -27.34
C ASP A 261 5.49 20.08 -25.82
N TRP A 262 5.21 19.00 -25.08
CA TRP A 262 5.44 18.97 -23.64
C TRP A 262 6.93 18.85 -23.29
N VAL A 263 7.73 18.16 -24.10
CA VAL A 263 9.19 18.04 -23.94
C VAL A 263 9.88 19.38 -24.26
N ARG A 264 9.40 20.10 -25.28
CA ARG A 264 9.85 21.46 -25.60
C ARG A 264 9.72 22.39 -24.39
N GLY A 265 8.65 22.24 -23.60
CA GLY A 265 8.42 23.01 -22.37
C GLY A 265 9.46 22.77 -21.27
N LEU A 266 10.27 21.72 -21.37
CA LEU A 266 11.35 21.38 -20.45
C LEU A 266 12.71 21.97 -20.86
N CYS A 267 12.75 22.81 -21.89
CA CYS A 267 13.97 23.45 -22.39
C CYS A 267 13.87 24.97 -22.26
N SER A 268 14.99 25.62 -21.93
CA SER A 268 15.16 27.08 -21.99
C SER A 268 16.10 27.42 -23.13
N ALA A 269 15.69 28.33 -24.01
CA ALA A 269 16.57 28.93 -25.02
C ALA A 269 17.15 30.23 -24.44
N GLU A 270 18.47 30.32 -24.38
CA GLU A 270 19.20 31.46 -23.86
C GLU A 270 19.44 32.53 -24.94
N GLU A 271 19.93 33.71 -24.53
CA GLU A 271 20.19 34.83 -25.45
C GLU A 271 21.32 34.55 -26.44
N ASP A 272 22.23 33.63 -26.11
CA ASP A 272 23.35 33.17 -26.95
C ASP A 272 22.97 32.04 -27.92
N ASP A 273 21.67 31.79 -28.09
CA ASP A 273 21.08 30.70 -28.90
C ASP A 273 21.39 29.28 -28.39
N SER A 274 22.05 29.16 -27.23
CA SER A 274 22.21 27.88 -26.55
C SER A 274 20.90 27.42 -25.93
N VAL A 275 20.72 26.10 -25.87
CA VAL A 275 19.53 25.49 -25.29
C VAL A 275 19.94 24.66 -24.10
N ARG A 276 19.23 24.83 -22.99
CA ARG A 276 19.50 24.11 -21.74
C ARG A 276 18.27 23.35 -21.27
N PRO A 277 18.43 22.14 -20.72
CA PRO A 277 17.35 21.46 -20.03
C PRO A 277 17.00 22.19 -18.72
N LEU A 278 15.72 22.20 -18.37
CA LEU A 278 15.24 22.64 -17.05
C LEU A 278 15.43 21.51 -16.02
N HIS A 279 15.56 21.86 -14.74
CA HIS A 279 15.65 20.89 -13.64
C HIS A 279 14.49 19.88 -13.64
N LEU A 280 13.29 20.34 -14.01
CA LEU A 280 12.10 19.49 -14.13
C LEU A 280 12.31 18.29 -15.05
N ALA A 281 13.15 18.39 -16.10
CA ALA A 281 13.48 17.24 -16.95
C ALA A 281 14.16 16.12 -16.15
N GLN A 282 15.13 16.48 -15.31
CA GLN A 282 15.82 15.53 -14.43
C GLN A 282 14.85 14.97 -13.37
N VAL A 283 13.97 15.81 -12.83
CA VAL A 283 12.93 15.35 -11.87
C VAL A 283 12.03 14.28 -12.49
N LEU A 284 11.65 14.44 -13.77
CA LEU A 284 10.83 13.47 -14.49
C LEU A 284 11.60 12.16 -14.75
N VAL A 285 12.88 12.23 -15.13
CA VAL A 285 13.74 11.05 -15.30
C VAL A 285 13.90 10.32 -13.96
N ASP A 286 14.24 11.04 -12.89
CA ASP A 286 14.39 10.48 -11.55
C ASP A 286 13.08 9.89 -11.03
N HIS A 287 11.95 10.55 -11.31
CA HIS A 287 10.64 10.03 -10.95
C HIS A 287 10.34 8.74 -11.71
N TYR A 288 10.56 8.71 -13.02
CA TYR A 288 10.35 7.53 -13.82
C TYR A 288 11.27 6.38 -13.38
N ASP A 289 12.57 6.61 -13.16
CA ASP A 289 13.48 5.56 -12.71
C ASP A 289 13.07 4.97 -11.36
N ARG A 290 12.64 5.83 -10.44
CA ARG A 290 12.13 5.40 -9.14
C ARG A 290 10.80 4.66 -9.24
N ASN A 291 9.92 5.01 -10.18
CA ASN A 291 8.54 4.55 -10.19
C ASN A 291 8.19 3.60 -11.34
N ARG A 292 9.02 3.42 -12.35
CA ARG A 292 8.78 2.44 -13.43
C ARG A 292 8.74 1.01 -12.88
N ARG A 293 9.59 0.74 -11.87
CA ARG A 293 9.64 -0.56 -11.18
C ARG A 293 8.68 -0.63 -10.00
N LYS A 294 8.36 0.49 -9.36
CA LYS A 294 7.33 0.53 -8.32
C LYS A 294 5.97 0.47 -8.99
N ALA A 295 5.23 -0.62 -8.84
CA ALA A 295 3.81 -0.59 -9.20
C ALA A 295 3.18 0.63 -8.50
N SER A 296 2.54 1.52 -9.26
CA SER A 296 1.92 2.75 -8.72
C SER A 296 1.07 2.40 -7.50
N GLY A 297 1.49 2.87 -6.31
CA GLY A 297 0.96 2.50 -5.00
C GLY A 297 1.42 1.10 -4.53
N VAL A 298 2.37 1.02 -3.59
CA VAL A 298 2.93 -0.24 -3.02
C VAL A 298 2.29 -0.63 -1.68
N GLY A 299 1.05 -0.17 -1.42
CA GLY A 299 0.51 -0.17 -0.06
C GLY A 299 1.24 0.83 0.84
N GLN A 300 1.61 1.98 0.27
CA GLN A 300 2.40 3.04 0.90
C GLN A 300 1.90 3.42 2.30
N GLY A 301 0.58 3.36 2.53
CA GLY A 301 -0.02 3.65 3.83
C GLY A 301 0.57 2.84 4.98
N LEU A 302 0.92 1.57 4.77
CA LEU A 302 1.49 0.72 5.81
C LEU A 302 3.01 0.94 5.97
N LEU A 303 3.73 1.25 4.88
CA LEU A 303 5.13 1.66 4.97
C LEU A 303 5.28 3.02 5.68
N ASP A 304 4.38 3.96 5.43
CA ASP A 304 4.34 5.24 6.14
C ASP A 304 4.07 5.04 7.64
N GLU A 305 3.24 4.05 7.97
CA GLU A 305 2.98 3.66 9.36
C GLU A 305 4.29 3.20 10.01
N ILE A 306 5.10 2.37 9.34
CA ILE A 306 6.44 2.02 9.83
C ILE A 306 7.30 3.28 10.01
N ARG A 307 7.39 4.18 9.02
CA ARG A 307 8.23 5.39 9.08
C ARG A 307 7.88 6.31 10.24
N ARG A 308 6.59 6.44 10.59
CA ARG A 308 6.12 7.29 11.71
C ARG A 308 6.58 6.79 13.08
N ARG A 309 6.96 5.51 13.21
CA ARG A 309 7.37 4.92 14.48
C ARG A 309 8.85 5.16 14.77
N PRO A 310 9.25 5.24 16.06
CA PRO A 310 10.65 5.40 16.43
C PRO A 310 11.54 4.31 15.82
N GLY A 311 12.59 4.73 15.10
CA GLY A 311 13.52 3.83 14.42
C GLY A 311 12.95 3.11 13.18
N GLY A 312 11.78 3.51 12.69
CA GLY A 312 11.10 2.85 11.58
C GLY A 312 11.60 3.22 10.18
N GLU A 313 12.16 4.42 9.98
CA GLU A 313 12.64 4.88 8.67
C GLU A 313 13.61 3.90 7.99
N PRO A 314 14.66 3.39 8.67
CA PRO A 314 15.57 2.41 8.05
C PRO A 314 14.86 1.09 7.70
N LEU A 315 13.89 0.66 8.51
CA LEU A 315 13.12 -0.58 8.28
C LEU A 315 12.23 -0.43 7.04
N ALA A 316 11.48 0.67 6.95
CA ALA A 316 10.64 0.97 5.80
C ALA A 316 11.47 1.09 4.53
N ALA A 317 12.63 1.76 4.60
CA ALA A 317 13.54 1.90 3.48
C ALA A 317 14.16 0.56 3.04
N TYR A 318 14.49 -0.33 3.98
CA TYR A 318 14.94 -1.69 3.65
C TYR A 318 13.87 -2.43 2.85
N ILE A 319 12.65 -2.54 3.41
CA ILE A 319 11.53 -3.25 2.79
C ILE A 319 11.17 -2.64 1.43
N GLU A 320 11.08 -1.31 1.33
CA GLU A 320 10.75 -0.64 0.07
C GLU A 320 11.75 -0.95 -1.05
N ARG A 321 13.05 -1.05 -0.72
CA ARG A 321 14.08 -1.48 -1.69
C ARG A 321 13.88 -2.92 -2.12
N ARG A 322 13.56 -3.83 -1.19
CA ARG A 322 13.27 -5.25 -1.50
C ARG A 322 12.08 -5.38 -2.45
N ILE A 323 10.99 -4.69 -2.14
CA ILE A 323 9.78 -4.64 -2.98
C ILE A 323 10.10 -4.11 -4.38
N ALA A 324 10.80 -2.98 -4.48
CA ALA A 324 11.03 -2.30 -5.75
C ALA A 324 11.96 -3.07 -6.71
N ASN A 325 12.89 -3.87 -6.16
CA ASN A 325 13.95 -4.50 -6.96
C ASN A 325 13.76 -6.00 -7.16
N GLU A 326 13.21 -6.73 -6.18
CA GLU A 326 13.30 -8.19 -6.14
C GLU A 326 11.92 -8.84 -5.90
N TRP A 327 11.23 -8.48 -4.81
CA TRP A 327 10.00 -9.17 -4.41
C TRP A 327 8.85 -9.03 -5.40
N ALA A 328 8.87 -7.97 -6.20
CA ALA A 328 7.89 -7.75 -7.25
C ALA A 328 7.96 -8.81 -8.38
N GLU A 329 9.06 -9.55 -8.51
CA GLU A 329 9.30 -10.55 -9.56
C GLU A 329 9.38 -12.00 -9.03
N LEU A 330 9.22 -12.22 -7.72
CA LEU A 330 9.36 -13.55 -7.10
C LEU A 330 8.34 -14.59 -7.60
N TRP A 331 7.27 -14.12 -8.25
CA TRP A 331 6.16 -14.91 -8.77
C TRP A 331 6.43 -15.51 -10.15
N LEU A 332 7.58 -15.19 -10.77
CA LEU A 332 8.00 -15.82 -12.01
C LEU A 332 8.17 -17.32 -11.79
N GLY A 333 7.39 -18.11 -12.53
CA GLY A 333 7.35 -19.56 -12.34
C GLY A 333 6.31 -20.04 -11.33
N ASP A 334 5.27 -19.25 -11.02
CA ASP A 334 4.07 -19.74 -10.33
C ASP A 334 3.54 -21.02 -11.01
N GLN A 335 3.37 -22.08 -10.20
CA GLN A 335 2.91 -23.39 -10.65
C GLN A 335 1.40 -23.47 -10.83
N ILE A 336 0.64 -22.51 -10.27
CA ILE A 336 -0.81 -22.45 -10.36
C ILE A 336 -1.28 -21.02 -10.70
N PRO A 337 -0.83 -20.44 -11.83
CA PRO A 337 -1.17 -19.08 -12.24
C PRO A 337 -2.68 -18.90 -12.49
N GLU A 338 -3.42 -20.00 -12.58
CA GLU A 338 -4.87 -20.03 -12.61
C GLU A 338 -5.60 -19.76 -11.31
N THR A 339 -4.99 -19.81 -10.13
CA THR A 339 -5.71 -19.61 -8.85
C THR A 339 -5.73 -18.15 -8.43
N VAL A 340 -4.62 -17.44 -8.69
CA VAL A 340 -4.43 -16.04 -8.35
C VAL A 340 -3.41 -15.45 -9.31
N GLU A 341 -3.59 -14.19 -9.70
CA GLU A 341 -2.46 -13.40 -10.18
C GLU A 341 -1.60 -13.06 -8.95
N HIS A 342 -0.76 -14.00 -8.48
CA HIS A 342 0.10 -13.79 -7.31
C HIS A 342 1.19 -12.75 -7.59
N SER A 343 1.33 -12.30 -8.85
CA SER A 343 2.12 -11.14 -9.24
C SER A 343 1.90 -9.93 -8.30
N ARG A 344 2.71 -8.90 -8.49
CA ARG A 344 2.72 -7.58 -7.82
C ARG A 344 1.36 -7.04 -7.28
N ARG A 345 0.23 -7.40 -7.91
CA ARG A 345 -1.12 -6.97 -7.50
C ARG A 345 -1.65 -7.64 -6.22
N HIS A 346 -1.38 -8.93 -5.97
CA HIS A 346 -1.93 -9.62 -4.81
C HIS A 346 -1.37 -9.09 -3.49
N SER A 347 -0.05 -9.13 -3.29
CA SER A 347 0.58 -8.58 -2.08
C SER A 347 0.24 -7.09 -1.88
N LYS A 348 0.08 -6.33 -2.97
CA LYS A 348 -0.36 -4.93 -2.90
C LYS A 348 -1.77 -4.79 -2.32
N ARG A 349 -2.74 -5.60 -2.76
CA ARG A 349 -4.10 -5.58 -2.21
C ARG A 349 -4.11 -5.93 -0.72
N LEU A 350 -3.33 -6.94 -0.33
CA LEU A 350 -3.15 -7.28 1.08
C LEU A 350 -2.62 -6.09 1.89
N MET A 351 -1.63 -5.37 1.35
CA MET A 351 -1.12 -4.14 1.99
C MET A 351 -2.18 -3.03 2.08
N GLU A 352 -3.06 -2.89 1.08
CA GLU A 352 -4.16 -1.92 1.08
C GLU A 352 -5.23 -2.27 2.13
N ILE A 353 -5.66 -3.53 2.18
CA ILE A 353 -6.58 -4.05 3.20
C ILE A 353 -5.98 -3.83 4.58
N ALA A 354 -4.73 -4.23 4.80
CA ALA A 354 -4.02 -4.03 6.05
C ALA A 354 -3.97 -2.54 6.44
N ALA A 355 -3.55 -1.65 5.53
CA ALA A 355 -3.51 -0.22 5.79
C ALA A 355 -4.89 0.35 6.18
N ASN A 356 -5.97 -0.17 5.60
CA ASN A 356 -7.34 0.20 5.97
C ASN A 356 -7.69 -0.30 7.38
N VAL A 357 -7.28 -1.51 7.78
CA VAL A 357 -7.42 -1.99 9.17
C VAL A 357 -6.78 -1.01 10.15
N PHE A 358 -5.54 -0.59 9.90
CA PHE A 358 -4.85 0.38 10.77
C PHE A 358 -5.53 1.76 10.78
N ARG A 359 -6.08 2.22 9.65
CA ARG A 359 -6.80 3.49 9.58
C ARG A 359 -8.11 3.47 10.37
N SER A 360 -8.77 2.32 10.41
CA SER A 360 -10.05 2.13 11.08
C SER A 360 -9.93 1.73 12.54
N ALA A 361 -8.81 1.14 12.93
CA ALA A 361 -8.52 0.76 14.31
C ALA A 361 -8.21 1.98 15.18
N ARG A 362 -8.57 1.90 16.46
CA ARG A 362 -8.14 2.92 17.44
C ARG A 362 -6.69 2.66 17.84
N PRO A 363 -5.92 3.70 18.23
CA PRO A 363 -4.54 3.52 18.66
C PRO A 363 -4.37 2.48 19.78
N GLU A 364 -5.33 2.42 20.71
CA GLU A 364 -5.29 1.46 21.82
C GLU A 364 -5.48 0.02 21.34
N ASP A 365 -6.27 -0.20 20.29
CA ASP A 365 -6.50 -1.54 19.71
C ASP A 365 -5.25 -2.02 18.95
N VAL A 366 -4.57 -1.11 18.23
CA VAL A 366 -3.29 -1.38 17.55
C VAL A 366 -2.19 -1.70 18.56
N GLU A 367 -2.18 -1.00 19.70
CA GLU A 367 -1.25 -1.26 20.81
C GLU A 367 -1.55 -2.60 21.51
N ALA A 368 -2.83 -2.96 21.69
CA ALA A 368 -3.23 -4.20 22.34
C ALA A 368 -2.69 -5.45 21.61
N VAL A 369 -2.60 -5.43 20.28
CA VAL A 369 -1.97 -6.49 19.49
C VAL A 369 -0.47 -6.31 19.26
N GLY A 370 0.10 -5.24 19.80
CA GLY A 370 1.53 -4.95 19.73
C GLY A 370 2.06 -4.58 18.34
N LEU A 371 1.17 -4.17 17.43
CA LEU A 371 1.52 -3.67 16.09
C LEU A 371 1.78 -2.15 16.07
N ASN A 372 1.89 -1.52 17.25
CA ASN A 372 2.48 -0.19 17.42
C ASN A 372 4.02 -0.20 17.30
N ASP A 373 4.64 -1.38 17.24
CA ASP A 373 6.10 -1.57 17.11
C ASP A 373 6.55 -1.59 15.64
N ALA A 374 7.61 -0.85 15.31
CA ALA A 374 8.11 -0.73 13.94
C ALA A 374 8.66 -2.06 13.40
N LYS A 375 9.30 -2.88 14.24
CA LYS A 375 9.83 -4.19 13.87
C LYS A 375 8.72 -5.22 13.69
N ALA A 376 7.66 -5.15 14.50
CA ALA A 376 6.50 -6.02 14.34
C ALA A 376 5.78 -5.72 13.01
N LEU A 377 5.61 -4.44 12.66
CA LEU A 377 5.09 -4.08 11.35
C LEU A 377 6.02 -4.49 10.20
N ALA A 378 7.34 -4.31 10.36
CA ALA A 378 8.31 -4.75 9.36
C ALA A 378 8.21 -6.26 9.10
N LEU A 379 8.07 -7.07 10.16
CA LEU A 379 7.81 -8.51 10.07
C LEU A 379 6.50 -8.79 9.32
N PHE A 380 5.42 -8.11 9.68
CA PHE A 380 4.10 -8.30 9.06
C PHE A 380 4.11 -7.95 7.56
N VAL A 381 4.67 -6.80 7.18
CA VAL A 381 4.80 -6.38 5.77
C VAL A 381 5.66 -7.37 4.97
N THR A 382 6.76 -7.84 5.55
CA THR A 382 7.62 -8.83 4.90
C THR A 382 6.87 -10.15 4.69
N ALA A 383 6.10 -10.60 5.68
CA ALA A 383 5.29 -11.79 5.56
C ALA A 383 4.21 -11.67 4.47
N ILE A 384 3.54 -10.51 4.33
CA ILE A 384 2.58 -10.26 3.24
C ILE A 384 3.22 -10.53 1.86
N TYR A 385 4.46 -10.11 1.64
CA TYR A 385 5.12 -10.31 0.33
C TYR A 385 5.65 -11.72 0.13
N LEU A 386 5.98 -12.44 1.21
CA LEU A 386 6.67 -13.74 1.11
C LEU A 386 5.78 -14.95 1.45
N HIS A 387 4.55 -14.77 1.94
CA HIS A 387 3.72 -15.88 2.41
C HIS A 387 3.34 -16.92 1.36
N ASP A 388 3.24 -16.49 0.10
CA ASP A 388 2.78 -17.32 -1.02
C ASP A 388 3.89 -17.68 -2.02
N ILE A 389 5.16 -17.34 -1.76
CA ILE A 389 6.25 -17.65 -2.71
C ILE A 389 6.44 -19.15 -2.93
N GLY A 390 5.93 -20.00 -2.03
CA GLY A 390 5.85 -21.45 -2.19
C GLY A 390 5.14 -21.91 -3.46
N HIS A 391 4.32 -21.04 -4.05
CA HIS A 391 3.71 -21.24 -5.36
C HIS A 391 4.72 -21.36 -6.51
N THR A 392 5.95 -20.86 -6.34
CA THR A 392 7.01 -20.95 -7.36
C THR A 392 7.95 -22.13 -7.15
N ALA A 393 7.74 -22.93 -6.11
CA ALA A 393 8.53 -24.13 -5.84
C ALA A 393 8.36 -25.15 -6.97
N LEU A 394 9.44 -25.47 -7.68
CA LEU A 394 9.45 -26.39 -8.81
C LEU A 394 9.50 -27.86 -8.37
N ALA A 395 10.16 -28.12 -7.24
CA ALA A 395 10.38 -29.46 -6.72
C ALA A 395 10.44 -29.49 -5.20
N PHE A 396 10.30 -30.68 -4.62
CA PHE A 396 10.50 -30.92 -3.20
C PHE A 396 11.56 -32.02 -2.97
N PRO A 397 12.57 -31.80 -2.10
CA PRO A 397 12.84 -30.55 -1.36
C PRO A 397 13.16 -29.38 -2.30
N VAL A 398 12.91 -28.15 -1.84
CA VAL A 398 13.03 -26.92 -2.65
C VAL A 398 14.44 -26.69 -3.20
N THR A 399 15.46 -27.18 -2.50
CA THR A 399 16.83 -27.30 -2.98
C THR A 399 17.20 -28.78 -3.13
N PRO A 400 16.98 -29.40 -4.30
CA PRO A 400 17.34 -30.79 -4.52
C PRO A 400 18.83 -31.03 -4.32
N SER A 401 19.19 -32.08 -3.58
CA SER A 401 20.57 -32.56 -3.47
C SER A 401 20.59 -34.09 -3.60
N GLY A 402 21.34 -34.63 -4.56
CA GLY A 402 21.39 -36.08 -4.80
C GLY A 402 20.13 -36.66 -5.47
N GLY A 403 19.84 -37.93 -5.17
CA GLY A 403 18.87 -38.78 -5.89
C GLY A 403 17.41 -38.29 -5.81
N GLY A 404 16.90 -37.81 -6.96
CA GLY A 404 15.48 -37.52 -7.21
C GLY A 404 14.86 -36.39 -6.37
N ALA A 405 13.95 -35.63 -6.97
CA ALA A 405 13.09 -34.69 -6.25
C ALA A 405 11.65 -34.89 -6.70
N PHE A 406 10.69 -34.64 -5.80
CA PHE A 406 9.28 -34.67 -6.16
C PHE A 406 8.95 -33.49 -7.08
N PRO A 407 8.41 -33.72 -8.29
CA PRO A 407 8.13 -32.65 -9.24
C PRO A 407 6.80 -31.97 -8.90
N LEU A 408 6.85 -30.88 -8.13
CA LEU A 408 5.66 -30.15 -7.69
C LEU A 408 4.81 -29.65 -8.86
N GLY A 409 5.44 -29.24 -9.96
CA GLY A 409 4.76 -28.78 -11.18
C GLY A 409 3.90 -29.83 -11.90
N LEU A 410 4.08 -31.13 -11.59
CA LEU A 410 3.21 -32.19 -12.11
C LEU A 410 1.95 -32.40 -11.27
N PHE A 411 1.90 -31.84 -10.07
CA PHE A 411 0.82 -32.04 -9.10
C PHE A 411 0.39 -30.69 -8.50
N PRO A 412 -0.33 -29.84 -9.27
CA PRO A 412 -0.70 -28.49 -8.83
C PRO A 412 -1.46 -28.44 -7.51
N SER A 413 -2.24 -29.48 -7.19
CA SER A 413 -2.93 -29.53 -5.89
C SER A 413 -1.94 -29.66 -4.72
N SER A 414 -0.77 -30.29 -4.90
CA SER A 414 0.24 -30.39 -3.84
C SER A 414 0.76 -29.00 -3.45
N VAL A 415 1.04 -28.16 -4.45
CA VAL A 415 1.44 -26.76 -4.24
C VAL A 415 0.32 -26.02 -3.51
N ARG A 416 -0.92 -26.10 -3.99
CA ARG A 416 -2.06 -25.42 -3.36
C ARG A 416 -2.25 -25.80 -1.88
N GLU A 417 -2.18 -27.08 -1.55
CA GLU A 417 -2.46 -27.55 -0.18
C GLU A 417 -1.37 -27.13 0.82
N VAL A 418 -0.09 -27.09 0.39
CA VAL A 418 1.04 -26.84 1.31
C VAL A 418 1.94 -25.67 0.92
N HIS A 419 1.50 -24.74 0.05
CA HIS A 419 2.29 -23.59 -0.41
C HIS A 419 2.91 -22.81 0.76
N HIS A 420 2.16 -22.56 1.84
CA HIS A 420 2.66 -21.90 3.05
C HIS A 420 3.88 -22.60 3.71
N LEU A 421 3.96 -23.93 3.67
CA LEU A 421 5.14 -24.68 4.12
C LEU A 421 6.27 -24.63 3.07
N LEU A 422 5.93 -24.65 1.78
CA LEU A 422 6.91 -24.46 0.71
C LEU A 422 7.51 -23.04 0.75
N SER A 423 6.72 -22.02 1.08
CA SER A 423 7.17 -20.64 1.31
C SER A 423 8.17 -20.61 2.46
N ARG A 424 7.85 -21.26 3.59
CA ARG A 424 8.79 -21.41 4.72
C ARG A 424 10.12 -22.01 4.25
N ASP A 425 10.07 -23.13 3.52
CA ASP A 425 11.28 -23.83 3.10
C ASP A 425 12.09 -23.03 2.08
N LEU A 426 11.44 -22.34 1.13
CA LEU A 426 12.11 -21.44 0.20
C LEU A 426 12.79 -20.28 0.92
N ILE A 427 12.11 -19.64 1.89
CA ILE A 427 12.70 -18.54 2.67
C ILE A 427 13.89 -19.03 3.49
N LEU A 428 13.84 -20.25 4.03
CA LEU A 428 14.96 -20.83 4.76
C LEU A 428 16.14 -21.17 3.84
N ALA A 429 15.86 -21.66 2.62
CA ALA A 429 16.88 -22.03 1.65
C ALA A 429 17.56 -20.82 1.01
N GLU A 430 16.77 -19.81 0.62
CA GLU A 430 17.20 -18.62 -0.11
C GLU A 430 17.23 -17.37 0.77
N GLY A 431 17.26 -17.53 2.09
CA GLY A 431 17.09 -16.43 3.05
C GLY A 431 18.11 -15.31 2.89
N GLU A 432 19.36 -15.62 2.56
CA GLU A 432 20.38 -14.59 2.30
C GLU A 432 20.10 -13.77 1.03
N ASP A 433 19.51 -14.39 0.00
CA ASP A 433 19.16 -13.70 -1.24
C ASP A 433 17.84 -12.92 -1.08
N LEU A 434 16.86 -13.51 -0.39
CA LEU A 434 15.53 -12.93 -0.14
C LEU A 434 15.53 -11.84 0.95
N LEU A 435 16.47 -11.92 1.88
CA LEU A 435 16.61 -11.04 3.04
C LEU A 435 18.11 -10.83 3.34
N PRO A 436 18.88 -10.14 2.48
CA PRO A 436 20.31 -9.94 2.66
C PRO A 436 20.59 -9.04 3.87
N ASP A 437 21.76 -9.25 4.47
CA ASP A 437 22.23 -8.46 5.59
C ASP A 437 22.33 -6.98 5.25
N ASP A 438 21.82 -6.14 6.15
CA ASP A 438 21.90 -4.68 6.08
C ASP A 438 22.83 -4.09 7.15
N GLY A 439 23.61 -4.95 7.82
CA GLY A 439 24.45 -4.57 8.96
C GLY A 439 23.65 -4.32 10.25
N SER A 440 22.34 -4.61 10.26
CA SER A 440 21.47 -4.53 11.44
C SER A 440 20.92 -5.91 11.82
N ASP A 441 20.27 -5.99 12.99
CA ASP A 441 19.59 -7.22 13.41
C ASP A 441 18.28 -7.49 12.64
N LEU A 442 17.85 -6.61 11.72
CA LEU A 442 16.59 -6.74 10.98
C LEU A 442 16.59 -7.98 10.08
N ALA A 443 17.57 -8.11 9.19
CA ALA A 443 17.62 -9.24 8.25
C ALA A 443 17.70 -10.60 8.99
N PRO A 444 18.58 -10.79 10.00
CA PRO A 444 18.58 -12.00 10.83
C PRO A 444 17.24 -12.27 11.53
N MET A 445 16.58 -11.23 12.06
CA MET A 445 15.26 -11.35 12.68
C MET A 445 14.20 -11.82 11.66
N LEU A 446 14.17 -11.20 10.48
CA LEU A 446 13.21 -11.55 9.42
C LEU A 446 13.44 -12.98 8.92
N ARG A 447 14.70 -13.39 8.70
CA ARG A 447 15.03 -14.76 8.27
C ARG A 447 14.59 -15.84 9.25
N GLU A 448 14.55 -15.53 10.55
CA GLU A 448 14.06 -16.48 11.56
C GLU A 448 12.54 -16.45 11.72
N LEU A 449 11.91 -15.27 11.70
CA LEU A 449 10.49 -15.11 12.06
C LEU A 449 9.53 -15.16 10.87
N VAL A 450 9.91 -14.66 9.69
CA VAL A 450 9.04 -14.67 8.51
C VAL A 450 8.65 -16.10 8.10
N PRO A 451 9.56 -17.09 8.05
CA PRO A 451 9.17 -18.47 7.72
C PRO A 451 8.11 -19.03 8.68
N LEU A 452 8.17 -18.67 9.96
CA LEU A 452 7.19 -19.08 10.97
C LEU A 452 5.84 -18.38 10.76
N VAL A 453 5.83 -17.08 10.47
CA VAL A 453 4.57 -16.37 10.18
C VAL A 453 3.91 -16.95 8.93
N CYS A 454 4.69 -17.20 7.87
CA CYS A 454 4.19 -17.78 6.63
C CYS A 454 3.66 -19.21 6.83
N ALA A 455 4.38 -20.08 7.54
CA ALA A 455 3.94 -21.45 7.80
C ALA A 455 2.65 -21.56 8.65
N TYR A 456 2.24 -20.48 9.31
CA TYR A 456 1.07 -20.48 10.18
C TYR A 456 -0.02 -19.53 9.71
N HIS A 457 0.02 -19.04 8.47
CA HIS A 457 -1.04 -18.18 7.94
C HIS A 457 -2.27 -18.95 7.43
N ARG A 458 -2.25 -20.30 7.43
CA ARG A 458 -3.40 -21.14 7.00
C ARG A 458 -4.31 -21.52 8.15
N GLY A 459 -5.63 -21.57 7.90
CA GLY A 459 -6.68 -21.78 8.90
C GLY A 459 -6.52 -23.07 9.72
N TYR A 460 -6.15 -24.17 9.07
CA TYR A 460 -5.96 -25.47 9.74
C TYR A 460 -4.78 -25.52 10.74
N THR A 461 -3.85 -24.58 10.70
CA THR A 461 -2.72 -24.53 11.66
C THR A 461 -3.14 -23.79 12.94
N HIS A 462 -2.58 -24.18 14.09
CA HIS A 462 -2.93 -23.57 15.37
C HIS A 462 -1.89 -22.54 15.84
N LEU A 463 -2.34 -21.43 16.42
CA LEU A 463 -1.46 -20.36 16.90
C LEU A 463 -1.15 -20.53 18.39
N LEU A 464 -2.15 -20.86 19.22
CA LEU A 464 -2.07 -20.91 20.68
C LEU A 464 -1.92 -22.34 21.20
N LYS A 465 -1.17 -22.51 22.29
CA LYS A 465 -0.95 -23.82 22.94
C LYS A 465 -2.25 -24.50 23.36
N GLU A 466 -3.22 -23.70 23.78
CA GLU A 466 -4.54 -24.18 24.23
C GLU A 466 -5.31 -24.93 23.13
N GLN A 467 -5.03 -24.60 21.86
CA GLN A 467 -5.61 -25.25 20.69
C GLN A 467 -5.03 -26.65 20.42
N LYS A 468 -3.90 -27.01 21.06
CA LYS A 468 -3.14 -28.26 20.87
C LYS A 468 -2.62 -28.43 19.43
N THR A 469 -1.96 -29.54 19.14
CA THR A 469 -1.49 -29.86 17.78
C THR A 469 -2.66 -29.92 16.78
N ALA A 470 -2.51 -29.25 15.65
CA ALA A 470 -3.46 -29.30 14.55
C ALA A 470 -3.60 -30.71 13.98
N GLN A 471 -4.77 -31.01 13.39
CA GLN A 471 -5.09 -32.33 12.82
C GLN A 471 -5.76 -32.15 11.44
N PRO A 472 -5.00 -31.75 10.41
CA PRO A 472 -5.55 -31.54 9.07
C PRO A 472 -6.03 -32.88 8.48
N LYS A 473 -7.10 -32.80 7.68
CA LYS A 473 -7.72 -33.94 6.99
C LYS A 473 -7.57 -33.82 5.47
N GLY A 474 -7.97 -34.87 4.75
CA GLY A 474 -8.02 -34.90 3.29
C GLY A 474 -6.66 -34.68 2.64
N ALA A 475 -6.67 -34.00 1.49
CA ALA A 475 -5.49 -33.78 0.65
C ALA A 475 -4.32 -33.13 1.40
N VAL A 476 -4.57 -32.14 2.28
CA VAL A 476 -3.53 -31.49 3.09
C VAL A 476 -2.74 -32.52 3.91
N SER A 477 -3.44 -33.45 4.56
CA SER A 477 -2.81 -34.50 5.37
C SER A 477 -1.94 -35.42 4.52
N GLN A 478 -2.43 -35.83 3.35
CA GLN A 478 -1.71 -36.74 2.46
C GLN A 478 -0.50 -36.08 1.81
N VAL A 479 -0.65 -34.85 1.30
CA VAL A 479 0.46 -34.09 0.73
C VAL A 479 1.54 -33.83 1.78
N GLY A 480 1.13 -33.41 2.98
CA GLY A 480 2.03 -33.19 4.10
C GLY A 480 2.87 -34.43 4.44
N LYS A 481 2.23 -35.59 4.58
CA LYS A 481 2.92 -36.86 4.84
C LYS A 481 3.80 -37.31 3.67
N LEU A 482 3.32 -37.16 2.43
CA LEU A 482 4.09 -37.53 1.25
C LEU A 482 5.40 -36.74 1.16
N LEU A 483 5.32 -35.41 1.33
CA LEU A 483 6.48 -34.53 1.17
C LEU A 483 7.39 -34.59 2.41
N PHE A 484 6.86 -34.32 3.60
CA PHE A 484 7.66 -34.14 4.82
C PHE A 484 7.84 -35.44 5.62
N GLY A 485 7.06 -36.48 5.36
CA GLY A 485 6.98 -37.66 6.23
C GLY A 485 6.16 -37.40 7.49
N ASP A 486 5.70 -38.47 8.15
CA ASP A 486 4.82 -38.36 9.33
C ASP A 486 5.43 -37.55 10.47
N GLU A 487 6.70 -37.80 10.81
CA GLU A 487 7.36 -37.15 11.95
C GLU A 487 7.50 -35.64 11.72
N HIS A 488 8.13 -35.25 10.61
CA HIS A 488 8.41 -33.84 10.33
C HIS A 488 7.13 -33.06 9.99
N PHE A 489 6.14 -33.66 9.32
CA PHE A 489 4.84 -33.00 9.13
C PHE A 489 4.13 -32.76 10.46
N ASN A 490 4.15 -33.72 11.39
CA ASN A 490 3.55 -33.52 12.72
C ASN A 490 4.24 -32.39 13.51
N GLU A 491 5.54 -32.16 13.31
CA GLU A 491 6.22 -31.02 13.90
C GLU A 491 5.68 -29.68 13.40
N THR A 492 5.32 -29.58 12.11
CA THR A 492 4.75 -28.35 11.53
C THR A 492 3.33 -28.05 12.02
N LEU A 493 2.67 -29.03 12.66
CA LEU A 493 1.30 -28.90 13.18
C LEU A 493 1.26 -28.49 14.66
N ARG A 494 2.41 -28.40 15.33
CA ARG A 494 2.48 -27.89 16.70
C ARG A 494 2.06 -26.42 16.75
N PRO A 495 1.41 -25.93 17.83
CA PRO A 495 1.04 -24.53 17.94
C PRO A 495 2.21 -23.56 17.78
N LEU A 496 2.01 -22.46 17.05
CA LEU A 496 3.05 -21.45 16.83
C LEU A 496 3.64 -20.92 18.15
N GLU A 497 2.81 -20.66 19.14
CA GLU A 497 3.23 -20.20 20.47
C GLU A 497 4.25 -21.16 21.11
N GLU A 498 4.08 -22.47 20.93
CA GLU A 498 5.03 -23.46 21.44
C GLU A 498 6.39 -23.38 20.74
N VAL A 499 6.37 -23.19 19.42
CA VAL A 499 7.58 -23.01 18.60
C VAL A 499 8.30 -21.71 18.96
N LEU A 500 7.56 -20.63 19.20
CA LEU A 500 8.12 -19.32 19.56
C LEU A 500 8.73 -19.32 20.96
N GLU A 501 8.18 -20.06 21.92
CA GLU A 501 8.75 -20.16 23.27
C GLU A 501 10.14 -20.79 23.27
N ALA A 502 10.41 -21.75 22.38
CA ALA A 502 11.76 -22.28 22.18
C ALA A 502 12.76 -21.22 21.67
N LYS A 503 12.27 -20.10 21.12
CA LYS A 503 13.06 -18.98 20.57
C LYS A 503 12.92 -17.69 21.39
N LYS A 504 12.29 -17.73 22.57
CA LYS A 504 11.96 -16.55 23.39
C LYS A 504 13.15 -15.63 23.65
N GLY A 505 14.33 -16.21 23.93
CA GLY A 505 15.56 -15.44 24.18
C GLY A 505 15.98 -14.60 22.97
N LYS A 506 15.94 -15.17 21.76
CA LYS A 506 16.24 -14.45 20.50
C LYS A 506 15.20 -13.37 20.21
N ILE A 507 13.90 -13.71 20.35
CA ILE A 507 12.79 -12.78 20.12
C ILE A 507 12.92 -11.55 21.03
N ALA A 508 13.23 -11.77 22.31
CA ALA A 508 13.47 -10.68 23.26
C ALA A 508 14.72 -9.86 22.93
N ALA A 509 15.80 -10.49 22.44
CA ALA A 509 17.01 -9.79 22.00
C ALA A 509 16.74 -8.83 20.84
N TRP A 510 15.79 -9.14 19.95
CA TRP A 510 15.36 -8.23 18.88
C TRP A 510 14.39 -7.13 19.36
N GLY A 511 13.99 -7.14 20.63
CA GLY A 511 13.02 -6.18 21.19
C GLY A 511 11.56 -6.53 20.89
N LEU A 512 11.28 -7.75 20.44
CA LEU A 512 9.94 -8.25 20.19
C LEU A 512 9.43 -9.12 21.35
N SER A 513 8.14 -9.44 21.31
CA SER A 513 7.51 -10.38 22.23
C SER A 513 6.75 -11.45 21.45
N ILE A 514 6.51 -12.61 22.07
CA ILE A 514 5.75 -13.70 21.45
C ILE A 514 4.34 -13.24 21.02
N PRO A 515 3.57 -12.49 21.85
CA PRO A 515 2.28 -11.94 21.43
C PRO A 515 2.33 -11.10 20.15
N LYS A 516 3.39 -10.29 19.94
CA LYS A 516 3.56 -9.49 18.72
C LYS A 516 3.71 -10.36 17.47
N VAL A 517 4.47 -11.46 17.57
CA VAL A 517 4.68 -12.38 16.43
C VAL A 517 3.40 -13.17 16.14
N LEU A 518 2.69 -13.63 17.18
CA LEU A 518 1.38 -14.28 17.04
C LEU A 518 0.36 -13.35 16.37
N ALA A 519 0.35 -12.07 16.75
CA ALA A 519 -0.52 -11.06 16.14
C ALA A 519 -0.22 -10.86 14.66
N CYS A 520 1.06 -10.90 14.23
CA CYS A 520 1.41 -10.83 12.81
C CYS A 520 0.82 -12.01 12.01
N ALA A 521 0.92 -13.23 12.54
CA ALA A 521 0.35 -14.42 11.89
C ALA A 521 -1.18 -14.41 11.87
N ALA A 522 -1.80 -14.00 12.98
CA ALA A 522 -3.25 -13.85 13.06
C ALA A 522 -3.77 -12.78 12.09
N LEU A 523 -3.11 -11.63 12.00
CA LEU A 523 -3.52 -10.56 11.09
C LEU A 523 -3.31 -10.95 9.63
N LEU A 524 -2.24 -11.69 9.31
CA LEU A 524 -2.01 -12.18 7.95
C LEU A 524 -3.14 -13.11 7.49
N ARG A 525 -3.61 -14.03 8.35
CA ARG A 525 -4.80 -14.87 8.06
C ARG A 525 -6.02 -14.04 7.66
N VAL A 526 -6.30 -13.00 8.42
CA VAL A 526 -7.47 -12.14 8.20
C VAL A 526 -7.32 -11.34 6.91
N VAL A 527 -6.16 -10.73 6.71
CA VAL A 527 -5.91 -9.86 5.55
C VAL A 527 -5.91 -10.67 4.26
N ASP A 528 -5.27 -11.84 4.25
CA ASP A 528 -5.28 -12.76 3.10
C ASP A 528 -6.68 -13.28 2.80
N GLY A 529 -7.41 -13.70 3.84
CA GLY A 529 -8.80 -14.12 3.75
C GLY A 529 -9.77 -13.06 3.20
N CYS A 530 -9.45 -11.78 3.42
CA CYS A 530 -10.21 -10.65 2.88
C CYS A 530 -9.92 -10.35 1.39
N ASP A 531 -8.94 -10.99 0.74
CA ASP A 531 -8.65 -10.79 -0.69
C ASP A 531 -9.71 -11.45 -1.57
N VAL A 532 -10.87 -10.81 -1.65
CA VAL A 532 -11.94 -11.20 -2.56
C VAL A 532 -11.47 -10.99 -4.00
N GLN A 533 -11.40 -12.07 -4.75
CA GLN A 533 -10.73 -12.12 -6.06
C GLN A 533 -11.55 -11.45 -7.18
N ALA A 534 -12.54 -10.63 -6.84
CA ALA A 534 -13.56 -10.11 -7.75
C ALA A 534 -13.02 -9.11 -8.77
N ASP A 535 -12.17 -8.18 -8.32
CA ASP A 535 -11.54 -7.16 -9.18
C ASP A 535 -10.56 -7.76 -10.21
N ARG A 536 -10.33 -9.08 -10.17
CA ARG A 536 -9.46 -9.80 -11.10
C ARG A 536 -10.18 -10.19 -12.39
N THR A 537 -11.51 -10.19 -12.40
CA THR A 537 -12.27 -10.27 -13.66
C THR A 537 -12.32 -8.86 -14.23
N VAL A 538 -11.30 -8.53 -15.03
CA VAL A 538 -11.13 -7.21 -15.69
C VAL A 538 -12.44 -6.73 -16.31
N ASP A 539 -13.13 -7.66 -16.96
CA ASP A 539 -14.48 -7.51 -17.50
C ASP A 539 -15.08 -8.90 -17.80
N ASP A 540 -16.34 -8.92 -18.24
CA ASP A 540 -17.02 -10.13 -18.72
C ASP A 540 -16.30 -10.81 -19.89
N VAL A 541 -15.56 -10.04 -20.71
CA VAL A 541 -14.83 -10.56 -21.88
C VAL A 541 -13.66 -11.43 -21.41
N TYR A 542 -12.88 -10.94 -20.46
CA TYR A 542 -11.78 -11.67 -19.83
C TYR A 542 -12.29 -12.94 -19.15
N LEU A 543 -13.38 -12.85 -18.38
CA LEU A 543 -13.96 -14.03 -17.72
C LEU A 543 -14.36 -15.10 -18.73
N LYS A 544 -15.14 -14.73 -19.77
CA LYS A 544 -15.57 -15.68 -20.80
C LYS A 544 -14.38 -16.31 -21.53
N ALA A 545 -13.36 -15.50 -21.85
CA ALA A 545 -12.13 -16.00 -22.46
C ALA A 545 -11.39 -16.97 -21.54
N ARG A 546 -11.32 -16.68 -20.24
CA ARG A 546 -10.67 -17.53 -19.23
C ARG A 546 -11.42 -18.84 -19.05
N GLN A 547 -12.74 -18.80 -18.85
CA GLN A 547 -13.56 -20.00 -18.70
C GLN A 547 -13.43 -20.89 -19.94
N LYS A 548 -13.57 -20.32 -21.15
CA LYS A 548 -13.40 -21.06 -22.40
C LYS A 548 -12.00 -21.67 -22.54
N ARG A 549 -10.97 -21.00 -22.03
CA ARG A 549 -9.61 -21.53 -22.03
C ARG A 549 -9.45 -22.69 -21.05
N THR A 550 -9.94 -22.55 -19.82
CA THR A 550 -9.91 -23.61 -18.79
C THR A 550 -10.68 -24.84 -19.25
N GLU A 551 -11.84 -24.68 -19.89
CA GLU A 551 -12.62 -25.77 -20.48
C GLU A 551 -11.80 -26.56 -21.52
N LYS A 552 -11.18 -25.86 -22.47
CA LYS A 552 -10.33 -26.48 -23.49
C LYS A 552 -9.12 -27.19 -22.90
N GLU A 553 -8.49 -26.60 -21.88
CA GLU A 553 -7.38 -27.22 -21.16
C GLU A 553 -7.82 -28.50 -20.44
N GLY A 554 -8.96 -28.47 -19.73
CA GLY A 554 -9.54 -29.64 -19.08
C GLY A 554 -9.88 -30.76 -20.07
N GLN A 555 -10.49 -30.42 -21.22
CA GLN A 555 -10.77 -31.39 -22.28
C GLN A 555 -9.49 -31.99 -22.89
N ALA A 556 -8.45 -31.18 -23.11
CA ALA A 556 -7.18 -31.67 -23.61
C ALA A 556 -6.49 -32.60 -22.61
N LEU A 557 -6.58 -32.32 -21.31
CA LEU A 557 -6.05 -33.19 -20.25
C LEU A 557 -6.81 -34.52 -20.19
N TRP A 558 -8.13 -34.52 -20.34
CA TRP A 558 -8.91 -35.77 -20.46
C TRP A 558 -8.46 -36.64 -21.63
N GLN A 559 -8.20 -36.04 -22.80
CA GLN A 559 -7.72 -36.76 -23.97
C GLN A 559 -6.33 -37.36 -23.74
N GLN A 560 -5.45 -36.65 -23.01
CA GLN A 560 -4.15 -37.17 -22.63
C GLN A 560 -4.26 -38.31 -21.62
N LEU A 561 -5.15 -38.17 -20.61
CA LEU A 561 -5.37 -39.18 -19.59
C LEU A 561 -5.87 -40.50 -20.16
N ALA A 562 -6.71 -40.45 -21.20
CA ALA A 562 -7.25 -41.64 -21.87
C ALA A 562 -6.17 -42.61 -22.40
N PHE A 563 -4.96 -42.12 -22.73
CA PHE A 563 -3.84 -42.98 -23.12
C PHE A 563 -3.27 -43.80 -21.96
N PHE A 564 -3.56 -43.40 -20.71
CA PHE A 564 -3.04 -43.99 -19.48
C PHE A 564 -4.14 -44.60 -18.59
N ASP A 565 -5.40 -44.70 -19.05
CA ASP A 565 -6.52 -45.21 -18.25
C ASP A 565 -6.23 -46.58 -17.60
N THR A 566 -5.55 -47.47 -18.32
CA THR A 566 -5.19 -48.81 -17.81
C THR A 566 -4.15 -48.80 -16.68
N LYS A 567 -3.49 -47.66 -16.46
CA LYS A 567 -2.49 -47.45 -15.39
C LYS A 567 -3.09 -46.79 -14.16
N LEU A 568 -4.32 -46.27 -14.26
CA LEU A 568 -5.03 -45.72 -13.13
C LEU A 568 -5.56 -46.84 -12.21
N PRO A 569 -5.45 -46.67 -10.89
CA PRO A 569 -6.19 -47.48 -9.92
C PRO A 569 -7.70 -47.41 -10.19
N ALA A 570 -8.40 -48.54 -10.06
CA ALA A 570 -9.82 -48.64 -10.40
C ALA A 570 -10.70 -47.64 -9.63
N GLU A 571 -10.41 -47.40 -8.35
CA GLU A 571 -11.14 -46.42 -7.54
C GLU A 571 -10.99 -44.99 -8.07
N LEU A 572 -9.76 -44.60 -8.41
CA LEU A 572 -9.48 -43.28 -9.00
C LEU A 572 -10.15 -43.14 -10.38
N GLY A 573 -10.10 -44.18 -11.21
CA GLY A 573 -10.81 -44.21 -12.49
C GLY A 573 -12.32 -44.02 -12.35
N ASN A 574 -12.95 -44.63 -11.34
CA ASN A 574 -14.38 -44.45 -11.06
C ASN A 574 -14.70 -43.01 -10.65
N LYS A 575 -13.92 -42.40 -9.74
CA LYS A 575 -14.10 -40.99 -9.32
C LYS A 575 -13.95 -40.01 -10.48
N LEU A 576 -13.01 -40.29 -11.39
CA LEU A 576 -12.82 -39.50 -12.61
C LEU A 576 -14.03 -39.63 -13.56
N CYS A 577 -14.59 -40.83 -13.71
CA CYS A 577 -15.84 -41.02 -14.47
C CYS A 577 -17.00 -40.26 -13.84
N GLU A 578 -17.16 -40.32 -12.52
CA GLU A 578 -18.17 -39.54 -11.79
C GLU A 578 -18.02 -38.03 -12.03
N LEU A 579 -16.78 -37.52 -12.07
CA LEU A 579 -16.51 -36.10 -12.31
C LEU A 579 -16.90 -35.72 -13.72
N ARG A 580 -16.55 -36.56 -14.70
CA ARG A 580 -16.92 -36.35 -16.09
C ARG A 580 -18.44 -36.39 -16.30
N ASP A 581 -19.11 -37.38 -15.71
CA ASP A 581 -20.56 -37.52 -15.80
C ASP A 581 -21.27 -36.33 -15.15
N LEU A 582 -20.76 -35.82 -14.03
CA LEU A 582 -21.27 -34.59 -13.39
C LEU A 582 -21.14 -33.39 -14.33
N ILE A 583 -19.97 -33.17 -14.93
CA ILE A 583 -19.71 -32.07 -15.87
C ILE A 583 -20.64 -32.15 -17.09
N ASP A 584 -20.78 -33.34 -17.69
CA ASP A 584 -21.56 -33.57 -18.90
C ASP A 584 -23.08 -33.47 -18.63
N SER A 585 -23.56 -34.05 -17.52
CA SER A 585 -24.98 -34.04 -17.14
C SER A 585 -25.48 -32.66 -16.73
N GLU A 586 -24.67 -31.93 -15.98
CA GLU A 586 -24.96 -30.57 -15.53
C GLU A 586 -24.66 -29.50 -16.61
N ARG A 587 -24.11 -29.91 -17.75
CA ARG A 587 -23.74 -29.05 -18.89
C ARG A 587 -22.87 -27.86 -18.46
N ILE A 588 -21.84 -28.17 -17.69
CA ILE A 588 -20.90 -27.18 -17.16
C ILE A 588 -19.97 -26.75 -18.30
N ASP A 589 -20.39 -25.74 -19.07
CA ASP A 589 -19.67 -25.21 -20.23
C ASP A 589 -19.57 -23.67 -20.21
N SER A 590 -18.63 -23.10 -20.98
CA SER A 590 -18.42 -21.65 -21.02
C SER A 590 -19.58 -20.83 -21.60
N GLU A 591 -20.60 -21.45 -22.20
CA GLU A 591 -21.72 -20.78 -22.88
C GLU A 591 -23.01 -20.76 -22.06
N ARG A 592 -23.20 -21.66 -21.08
CA ARG A 592 -24.49 -21.89 -20.42
C ARG A 592 -24.55 -21.60 -18.94
N ILE A 593 -23.41 -21.29 -18.34
CA ILE A 593 -23.35 -20.90 -16.95
C ILE A 593 -23.76 -19.43 -16.89
N GLU A 594 -25.06 -19.14 -16.88
CA GLU A 594 -25.59 -17.78 -16.70
C GLU A 594 -26.33 -17.61 -15.36
N ASP A 595 -26.71 -18.72 -14.71
CA ASP A 595 -27.48 -18.70 -13.45
C ASP A 595 -26.56 -18.93 -12.22
N PRO A 596 -26.33 -17.90 -11.38
CA PRO A 596 -25.47 -18.00 -10.19
C PRO A 596 -25.94 -19.02 -9.15
N LEU A 597 -27.25 -19.34 -9.10
CA LEU A 597 -27.81 -20.28 -8.12
C LEU A 597 -27.55 -21.74 -8.48
N ARG A 598 -27.62 -22.10 -9.77
CA ARG A 598 -27.26 -23.45 -10.25
C ARG A 598 -25.77 -23.74 -10.13
N VAL A 599 -24.94 -22.72 -10.30
CA VAL A 599 -23.48 -22.81 -10.13
C VAL A 599 -23.07 -23.26 -8.73
N LYS A 600 -23.89 -22.93 -7.72
CA LYS A 600 -23.57 -23.14 -6.30
C LYS A 600 -23.48 -24.62 -5.92
N ASP A 601 -24.52 -25.39 -6.22
CA ASP A 601 -24.58 -26.81 -5.83
C ASP A 601 -23.61 -27.65 -6.68
N GLN A 602 -23.44 -27.26 -7.95
CA GLN A 602 -22.46 -27.84 -8.86
C GLN A 602 -21.01 -27.60 -8.37
N ALA A 603 -20.70 -26.40 -7.88
CA ALA A 603 -19.36 -26.07 -7.39
C ALA A 603 -18.98 -26.85 -6.13
N GLU A 604 -19.89 -27.01 -5.18
CA GLU A 604 -19.62 -27.82 -3.96
C GLU A 604 -19.48 -29.31 -4.31
N ALA A 605 -20.31 -29.83 -5.21
CA ALA A 605 -20.22 -31.20 -5.68
C ALA A 605 -18.88 -31.48 -6.40
N ILE A 606 -18.48 -30.58 -7.31
CA ILE A 606 -17.17 -30.67 -7.97
C ILE A 606 -16.05 -30.59 -6.94
N LYS A 607 -16.08 -29.62 -6.02
CA LYS A 607 -15.05 -29.44 -4.99
C LYS A 607 -14.88 -30.69 -4.12
N ALA A 608 -15.99 -31.30 -3.69
CA ALA A 608 -15.96 -32.52 -2.89
C ALA A 608 -15.30 -33.66 -3.67
N LEU A 609 -15.72 -33.87 -4.93
CA LEU A 609 -15.21 -34.95 -5.77
C LEU A 609 -13.74 -34.74 -6.17
N THR A 610 -13.32 -33.50 -6.43
CA THR A 610 -11.90 -33.18 -6.71
C THR A 610 -11.04 -33.39 -5.47
N GLY A 611 -11.54 -33.06 -4.27
CA GLY A 611 -10.86 -33.35 -3.00
C GLY A 611 -10.64 -34.84 -2.76
N ASP A 612 -11.63 -35.66 -3.11
CA ASP A 612 -11.53 -37.12 -3.09
C ASP A 612 -10.49 -37.64 -4.10
N ILE A 613 -10.49 -37.09 -5.33
CA ILE A 613 -9.51 -37.43 -6.37
C ILE A 613 -8.09 -37.09 -5.90
N TYR A 614 -7.87 -35.91 -5.30
CA TYR A 614 -6.56 -35.54 -4.75
C TYR A 614 -6.11 -36.53 -3.69
N THR A 615 -7.00 -36.87 -2.75
CA THR A 615 -6.69 -37.80 -1.66
C THR A 615 -6.27 -39.15 -2.22
N ALA A 616 -7.03 -39.71 -3.17
CA ALA A 616 -6.70 -40.98 -3.83
C ALA A 616 -5.35 -40.91 -4.58
N VAL A 617 -5.10 -39.85 -5.35
CA VAL A 617 -3.82 -39.65 -6.04
C VAL A 617 -2.64 -39.66 -5.06
N PHE A 618 -2.74 -38.95 -3.94
CA PHE A 618 -1.65 -38.88 -2.98
C PHE A 618 -1.49 -40.17 -2.16
N ASP A 619 -2.59 -40.89 -1.87
CA ASP A 619 -2.50 -42.22 -1.26
C ASP A 619 -1.73 -43.20 -2.15
N ASP A 620 -1.98 -43.19 -3.45
CA ASP A 620 -1.22 -43.99 -4.42
C ASP A 620 0.25 -43.58 -4.49
N LEU A 621 0.55 -42.28 -4.46
CA LEU A 621 1.93 -41.78 -4.44
C LEU A 621 2.67 -42.16 -3.15
N ILE A 622 2.01 -42.10 -2.00
CA ILE A 622 2.56 -42.56 -0.71
C ILE A 622 2.85 -44.06 -0.78
N ALA A 623 1.92 -44.85 -1.31
CA ALA A 623 2.10 -46.29 -1.47
C ALA A 623 3.27 -46.64 -2.42
N LEU A 624 3.45 -45.87 -3.50
CA LEU A 624 4.58 -46.03 -4.42
C LEU A 624 5.92 -45.62 -3.79
N LYS A 625 5.95 -44.52 -3.02
CA LYS A 625 7.15 -44.06 -2.32
C LYS A 625 7.61 -45.06 -1.27
N GLY A 626 6.67 -45.64 -0.51
CA GLY A 626 6.98 -46.54 0.61
C GLY A 626 7.96 -45.90 1.60
N SER A 627 9.07 -46.59 1.89
CA SER A 627 10.18 -46.06 2.70
C SER A 627 11.37 -45.57 1.86
N GLY A 628 11.21 -45.46 0.54
CA GLY A 628 12.27 -45.08 -0.41
C GLY A 628 12.45 -43.57 -0.56
N ASP A 629 13.44 -43.18 -1.38
CA ASP A 629 13.65 -41.81 -1.82
C ASP A 629 12.76 -41.46 -3.04
N TRP A 630 12.96 -40.30 -3.65
CA TRP A 630 12.18 -39.86 -4.82
C TRP A 630 12.54 -40.59 -6.13
N ALA A 631 13.44 -41.59 -6.12
CA ALA A 631 13.82 -42.30 -7.34
C ALA A 631 12.64 -43.05 -7.99
N PHE A 632 11.62 -43.44 -7.21
CA PHE A 632 10.43 -44.16 -7.69
C PHE A 632 9.69 -43.42 -8.82
N ILE A 633 9.82 -42.08 -8.88
CA ILE A 633 9.23 -41.25 -9.94
C ILE A 633 9.72 -41.67 -11.34
N ASN A 634 10.96 -42.15 -11.43
CA ASN A 634 11.54 -42.61 -12.69
C ASN A 634 11.31 -44.11 -12.96
N GLU A 635 10.91 -44.88 -11.94
CA GLU A 635 10.75 -46.33 -12.03
C GLU A 635 9.40 -46.74 -12.64
N ASP A 636 8.33 -45.99 -12.37
CA ASP A 636 6.99 -46.23 -12.92
C ASP A 636 6.41 -44.96 -13.58
N PHE A 637 7.14 -44.46 -14.58
CA PHE A 637 6.83 -43.19 -15.25
C PHE A 637 5.40 -43.14 -15.81
N GLU A 638 4.90 -44.23 -16.39
CA GLU A 638 3.54 -44.28 -16.95
C GLU A 638 2.48 -44.13 -15.86
N LYS A 639 2.65 -44.76 -14.70
CA LYS A 639 1.72 -44.61 -13.58
C LYS A 639 1.80 -43.21 -12.97
N ILE A 640 2.99 -42.65 -12.82
CA ILE A 640 3.17 -41.27 -12.33
C ILE A 640 2.51 -40.27 -13.28
N GLN A 641 2.68 -40.44 -14.59
CA GLN A 641 2.04 -39.62 -15.59
C GLN A 641 0.50 -39.72 -15.52
N ALA A 642 -0.04 -40.93 -15.31
CA ALA A 642 -1.47 -41.13 -15.12
C ALA A 642 -2.01 -40.38 -13.88
N LEU A 643 -1.32 -40.51 -12.74
CA LEU A 643 -1.67 -39.84 -11.49
C LEU A 643 -1.56 -38.31 -11.60
N SER A 644 -0.52 -37.81 -12.28
CA SER A 644 -0.33 -36.38 -12.56
C SER A 644 -1.46 -35.82 -13.44
N LEU A 645 -1.82 -36.52 -14.50
CA LEU A 645 -2.92 -36.11 -15.38
C LEU A 645 -4.27 -36.12 -14.65
N ALA A 646 -4.54 -37.14 -13.81
CA ALA A 646 -5.72 -37.18 -12.95
C ALA A 646 -5.78 -35.98 -11.99
N ASN A 647 -4.64 -35.65 -11.37
CA ASN A 647 -4.51 -34.47 -10.50
C ASN A 647 -4.80 -33.16 -11.26
N CYS A 648 -4.17 -32.98 -12.42
CA CYS A 648 -4.35 -31.80 -13.27
C CYS A 648 -5.80 -31.64 -13.75
N VAL A 649 -6.46 -32.74 -14.13
CA VAL A 649 -7.88 -32.72 -14.54
C VAL A 649 -8.75 -32.22 -13.40
N ALA A 650 -8.64 -32.82 -12.21
CA ALA A 650 -9.41 -32.40 -11.04
C ALA A 650 -9.14 -30.93 -10.70
N PHE A 651 -7.88 -30.51 -10.74
CA PHE A 651 -7.48 -29.13 -10.47
C PHE A 651 -8.13 -28.12 -11.41
N LYS A 652 -8.07 -28.36 -12.73
CA LYS A 652 -8.67 -27.43 -13.71
C LYS A 652 -10.18 -27.27 -13.53
N TRP A 653 -10.89 -28.36 -13.24
CA TRP A 653 -12.34 -28.33 -13.07
C TRP A 653 -12.77 -27.72 -11.74
N GLU A 654 -12.00 -27.89 -10.68
CA GLU A 654 -12.24 -27.16 -9.43
C GLU A 654 -12.09 -25.63 -9.63
N GLN A 655 -11.06 -25.20 -10.37
CA GLN A 655 -10.83 -23.78 -10.66
C GLN A 655 -11.88 -23.17 -11.59
N PHE A 656 -12.53 -23.98 -12.43
CA PHE A 656 -13.50 -23.51 -13.42
C PHE A 656 -14.71 -22.78 -12.79
N LEU A 657 -15.17 -23.22 -11.61
CA LEU A 657 -16.27 -22.60 -10.87
C LEU A 657 -15.82 -21.68 -9.72
N HIS A 658 -14.57 -21.81 -9.27
CA HIS A 658 -14.00 -21.03 -8.16
C HIS A 658 -14.11 -19.51 -8.38
N PHE A 659 -13.84 -19.02 -9.59
CA PHE A 659 -13.86 -17.58 -9.89
C PHE A 659 -15.23 -16.92 -9.75
N ARG A 660 -16.32 -17.66 -9.96
CA ARG A 660 -17.67 -17.08 -9.88
C ARG A 660 -18.13 -16.79 -8.45
N LYS A 661 -17.65 -17.55 -7.48
CA LYS A 661 -17.91 -17.27 -6.05
C LYS A 661 -17.41 -15.88 -5.67
N HIS A 662 -16.22 -15.52 -6.13
CA HIS A 662 -15.59 -14.24 -5.81
C HIS A 662 -16.25 -13.05 -6.50
N GLN A 663 -16.86 -13.23 -7.67
CA GLN A 663 -17.56 -12.17 -8.39
C GLN A 663 -18.78 -11.58 -7.64
N ALA A 664 -19.35 -12.31 -6.69
CA ALA A 664 -20.47 -11.81 -5.89
C ALA A 664 -20.08 -10.61 -5.01
N VAL A 665 -18.80 -10.43 -4.71
CA VAL A 665 -18.32 -9.35 -3.85
C VAL A 665 -17.76 -8.26 -4.75
N GLY A 666 -18.21 -7.03 -4.60
CA GLY A 666 -17.62 -5.90 -5.31
C GLY A 666 -16.41 -5.35 -4.56
N PHE A 667 -16.47 -5.32 -3.23
CA PHE A 667 -15.44 -4.69 -2.42
C PHE A 667 -15.49 -5.16 -0.96
N VAL A 668 -14.33 -5.24 -0.31
CA VAL A 668 -14.21 -5.50 1.15
C VAL A 668 -13.51 -4.32 1.80
N LEU A 669 -14.11 -3.77 2.86
CA LEU A 669 -13.58 -2.62 3.59
C LEU A 669 -13.57 -2.85 5.11
N PRO A 670 -12.39 -2.83 5.75
CA PRO A 670 -12.30 -2.63 7.19
C PRO A 670 -12.84 -1.25 7.58
N MET A 671 -13.73 -1.20 8.57
CA MET A 671 -14.37 0.01 9.09
C MET A 671 -14.32 0.02 10.62
N PRO A 672 -14.48 1.17 11.30
CA PRO A 672 -14.71 1.16 12.75
C PRO A 672 -16.01 0.42 13.08
N SER A 673 -16.01 -0.42 14.12
CA SER A 673 -17.22 -1.09 14.58
C SER A 673 -18.28 -0.09 15.06
N ALA A 674 -19.57 -0.41 14.85
CA ALA A 674 -20.70 0.45 15.23
C ALA A 674 -20.78 0.70 16.75
N ASP A 675 -20.26 -0.22 17.58
CA ASP A 675 -20.14 -0.06 19.03
C ASP A 675 -18.90 0.77 19.46
N GLY A 676 -18.11 1.25 18.49
CA GLY A 676 -16.88 1.99 18.70
C GLY A 676 -15.73 1.15 19.29
N LYS A 677 -15.87 -0.18 19.33
CA LYS A 677 -14.86 -1.11 19.86
C LYS A 677 -14.37 -2.03 18.74
N GLY A 678 -13.23 -1.67 18.17
CA GLY A 678 -12.55 -2.45 17.15
C GLY A 678 -12.99 -2.15 15.72
N VAL A 679 -12.74 -3.13 14.83
CA VAL A 679 -12.86 -2.97 13.38
C VAL A 679 -13.91 -3.94 12.82
N THR A 680 -14.83 -3.48 12.00
CA THR A 680 -15.76 -4.33 11.27
C THR A 680 -15.30 -4.56 9.84
N ILE A 681 -15.34 -5.79 9.35
CA ILE A 681 -15.12 -6.07 7.92
C ILE A 681 -16.45 -5.96 7.20
N GLY A 682 -16.63 -4.87 6.45
CA GLY A 682 -17.79 -4.67 5.59
C GLY A 682 -17.59 -5.34 4.23
N ILE A 683 -18.59 -6.07 3.78
CA ILE A 683 -18.61 -6.74 2.47
C ILE A 683 -19.67 -6.06 1.61
N TRP A 684 -19.27 -5.51 0.47
CA TRP A 684 -20.17 -4.89 -0.50
C TRP A 684 -20.44 -5.82 -1.67
N PRO A 685 -21.69 -5.94 -2.12
CA PRO A 685 -22.03 -6.71 -3.30
C PRO A 685 -21.47 -6.08 -4.58
N ASN A 686 -21.21 -6.92 -5.57
CA ASN A 686 -20.96 -6.44 -6.92
C ASN A 686 -22.28 -6.02 -7.57
N ASN A 687 -22.60 -4.73 -7.52
CA ASN A 687 -23.88 -4.20 -8.01
C ASN A 687 -24.10 -4.40 -9.53
N GLU A 688 -23.03 -4.59 -10.31
CA GLU A 688 -23.15 -4.87 -11.75
C GLU A 688 -23.70 -6.26 -12.01
N LEU A 689 -23.40 -7.22 -11.13
CA LEU A 689 -23.79 -8.62 -11.26
C LEU A 689 -25.07 -9.00 -10.50
N ARG A 690 -25.60 -8.09 -9.67
CA ARG A 690 -26.80 -8.31 -8.82
C ARG A 690 -26.79 -9.69 -8.13
N PRO A 691 -25.75 -9.99 -7.34
CA PRO A 691 -25.62 -11.28 -6.67
C PRO A 691 -26.79 -11.51 -5.69
N ASP A 692 -27.26 -12.74 -5.60
CA ASP A 692 -28.25 -13.12 -4.58
C ASP A 692 -27.63 -13.04 -3.17
N ASN A 693 -28.43 -12.67 -2.16
CA ASN A 693 -28.04 -12.54 -0.76
C ASN A 693 -27.39 -13.83 -0.21
N ALA A 694 -27.78 -15.01 -0.73
CA ALA A 694 -27.21 -16.29 -0.33
C ALA A 694 -25.74 -16.48 -0.74
N ALA A 695 -25.27 -15.81 -1.80
CA ALA A 695 -23.86 -15.85 -2.22
C ALA A 695 -23.00 -14.94 -1.34
N LEU A 696 -23.51 -13.77 -0.98
CA LEU A 696 -22.87 -12.82 -0.06
C LEU A 696 -22.71 -13.40 1.34
N GLU A 697 -23.75 -14.07 1.86
CA GLU A 697 -23.67 -14.71 3.18
C GLU A 697 -22.66 -15.85 3.21
N LYS A 698 -22.44 -16.61 2.13
CA LYS A 698 -21.36 -17.62 2.09
C LYS A 698 -19.96 -17.02 2.10
N VAL A 699 -19.75 -15.88 1.45
CA VAL A 699 -18.46 -15.17 1.53
C VAL A 699 -18.27 -14.65 2.95
N ARG A 700 -19.32 -14.09 3.55
CA ARG A 700 -19.29 -13.69 4.95
C ARG A 700 -18.98 -14.85 5.88
N GLU A 701 -19.60 -16.02 5.68
CA GLU A 701 -19.33 -17.25 6.43
C GLU A 701 -17.86 -17.67 6.26
N SER A 702 -17.32 -17.64 5.05
CA SER A 702 -15.90 -17.92 4.77
C SER A 702 -14.96 -16.98 5.54
N ILE A 703 -15.21 -15.67 5.47
CA ILE A 703 -14.43 -14.65 6.19
C ILE A 703 -14.63 -14.82 7.72
N GLN A 704 -15.83 -15.20 8.17
CA GLN A 704 -16.13 -15.52 9.57
C GLN A 704 -15.40 -16.77 10.05
N GLU A 705 -15.30 -17.81 9.24
CA GLU A 705 -14.57 -19.04 9.54
C GLU A 705 -13.08 -18.74 9.71
N GLU A 706 -12.50 -17.88 8.87
CA GLU A 706 -11.12 -17.41 9.00
C GLU A 706 -10.91 -16.54 10.25
N LEU A 707 -11.82 -15.60 10.52
CA LEU A 707 -11.79 -14.75 11.72
C LEU A 707 -11.97 -15.54 13.02
N SER A 708 -12.80 -16.59 12.99
CA SER A 708 -13.08 -17.44 14.15
C SER A 708 -12.13 -18.64 14.28
N GLY A 709 -11.33 -18.92 13.24
CA GLY A 709 -10.43 -20.08 13.16
C GLY A 709 -11.17 -21.43 13.08
N LYS A 710 -12.40 -21.46 12.53
CA LYS A 710 -13.29 -22.64 12.52
C LYS A 710 -13.35 -23.30 11.14
N GLU A 711 -12.26 -23.82 10.62
CA GLU A 711 -12.34 -24.60 9.37
C GLU A 711 -12.82 -26.06 9.56
N ASP A 712 -13.11 -26.57 10.78
CA ASP A 712 -13.49 -27.99 10.91
C ASP A 712 -14.32 -28.41 12.16
N ASP A 713 -15.05 -27.48 12.80
CA ASP A 713 -15.72 -27.75 14.09
C ASP A 713 -17.25 -28.03 13.99
N GLN A 714 -17.81 -28.14 12.78
CA GLN A 714 -19.25 -28.36 12.60
C GLN A 714 -19.74 -29.73 13.13
N ALA A 715 -18.85 -30.67 13.48
CA ALA A 715 -19.25 -31.97 14.04
C ALA A 715 -19.51 -31.97 15.56
N ARG A 716 -19.20 -30.89 16.31
CA ARG A 716 -19.13 -30.98 17.78
C ARG A 716 -19.77 -29.86 18.61
N GLY A 717 -20.67 -29.04 18.07
CA GLY A 717 -21.67 -28.28 18.86
C GLY A 717 -21.19 -27.64 20.18
N LYS A 718 -19.95 -27.14 20.25
CA LYS A 718 -19.36 -26.52 21.44
C LYS A 718 -18.49 -25.34 21.03
N GLN A 719 -18.90 -24.13 21.40
CA GLN A 719 -17.99 -22.99 21.51
C GLN A 719 -16.92 -23.36 22.55
N ARG A 720 -15.64 -23.27 22.19
CA ARG A 720 -14.54 -23.25 23.14
C ARG A 720 -13.82 -21.90 23.06
N PRO A 721 -13.39 -21.32 24.20
CA PRO A 721 -12.50 -20.16 24.21
C PRO A 721 -11.10 -20.58 23.74
N GLY A 722 -10.36 -19.65 23.13
CA GLY A 722 -8.94 -19.81 22.76
C GLY A 722 -8.65 -19.83 21.26
N GLY A 723 -9.48 -19.21 20.41
CA GLY A 723 -9.29 -19.20 18.94
C GLY A 723 -8.39 -18.06 18.44
N VAL A 724 -8.13 -18.01 17.13
CA VAL A 724 -7.63 -16.78 16.45
C VAL A 724 -8.55 -15.59 16.78
N GLY A 725 -9.84 -15.88 16.95
CA GLY A 725 -10.85 -14.96 17.48
C GLY A 725 -10.52 -14.34 18.85
N ASP A 726 -9.75 -14.98 19.74
CA ASP A 726 -9.38 -14.38 21.04
C ASP A 726 -8.21 -13.38 20.90
N ILE A 727 -7.29 -13.64 19.96
CA ILE A 727 -6.21 -12.70 19.57
C ILE A 727 -6.82 -11.49 18.84
N LEU A 728 -7.84 -11.72 17.99
CA LEU A 728 -8.51 -10.69 17.18
C LEU A 728 -9.70 -10.01 17.88
N GLU A 729 -10.33 -10.62 18.89
CA GLU A 729 -11.35 -9.96 19.74
C GLU A 729 -10.72 -8.81 20.54
N SER A 730 -9.40 -8.88 20.80
CA SER A 730 -8.63 -7.74 21.32
C SER A 730 -8.49 -6.58 20.32
N LEU A 731 -8.67 -6.83 19.02
CA LEU A 731 -8.84 -5.81 17.96
C LEU A 731 -10.31 -5.41 17.75
N GLY A 732 -11.25 -6.03 18.46
CA GLY A 732 -12.69 -5.96 18.23
C GLY A 732 -13.09 -6.21 16.77
N LEU A 733 -12.38 -7.13 16.08
CA LEU A 733 -12.65 -7.45 14.68
C LEU A 733 -13.97 -8.24 14.52
N LYS A 734 -14.99 -7.67 13.87
CA LYS A 734 -16.31 -8.32 13.65
C LYS A 734 -16.75 -8.25 12.18
N PRO A 735 -17.15 -9.34 11.51
CA PRO A 735 -17.63 -9.26 10.12
C PRO A 735 -19.12 -8.85 10.05
N GLU A 736 -19.45 -7.87 9.22
CA GLU A 736 -20.83 -7.38 9.02
C GLU A 736 -21.14 -7.27 7.51
N VAL A 737 -22.20 -7.93 7.05
CA VAL A 737 -22.68 -7.78 5.67
C VAL A 737 -23.49 -6.50 5.59
N MET A 738 -23.06 -5.59 4.73
CA MET A 738 -23.79 -4.36 4.46
C MET A 738 -24.85 -4.67 3.41
N GLY A 739 -26.05 -5.06 3.86
CA GLY A 739 -27.22 -5.17 3.00
C GLY A 739 -27.65 -3.79 2.48
N GLU A 740 -28.37 -3.77 1.34
CA GLU A 740 -28.96 -2.56 0.77
C GLU A 740 -29.58 -1.71 1.89
N ARG A 741 -29.09 -0.46 2.03
CA ARG A 741 -29.92 0.56 2.68
C ARG A 741 -31.18 0.63 1.83
N SER A 742 -32.27 0.04 2.32
CA SER A 742 -33.60 0.32 1.80
C SER A 742 -33.71 1.84 1.65
N ASP A 743 -33.98 2.29 0.43
CA ASP A 743 -34.11 3.70 0.08
C ASP A 743 -34.80 4.48 1.19
N GLY A 744 -34.02 5.38 1.77
CA GLY A 744 -34.38 6.19 2.91
C GLY A 744 -33.75 7.57 2.87
N ARG A 745 -33.54 8.12 1.66
CA ARG A 745 -33.63 9.54 1.25
C ARG A 745 -32.87 9.82 -0.05
#